data_AF-A0A1B2I8G1-F1
#
_entry.id   AF-A0A1B2I8G1-F1
#
_cell.length_a   1.000
_cell.length_b   1.000
_cell.length_c   1.000
_cell.angle_alpha   90.00
_cell.angle_beta   90.00
_cell.angle_gamma   90.00
#
_symmetry.space_group_name_H-M   'P 1'
#
loop_
_entity.id
_entity.type
_entity.pdbx_description
1 polymer ?
#
loop_
_entity_poly.entity_id
_entity_poly.type
_entity_poly.pdbx_seq_one_letter_code
_entity_poly.pdbx_strand_id
1 'polypeptide(L)'
;MNDTGLMLNGLVIGRKSGMGEEGSIHTYSKRLFMIGGRELFSLAGKKENDARWGRCWRWRKYSAREDHGMVAEHNYLAGGLDLKRLLDFAGLSEEEKCGRLVFAAPNYMAVVDHPLSGRYFFDKNGHKDETPAIIALESMQITAGGTTIASKARKIYPKLFFGQRDREEINQCSFVHGLCRIQPVDLPPAFTLYLGQRLWISLSLADLIVKGCERRIYDGGSGGSHRCYGIDLYTLLVSYGIDTELSQVYAKDAAGKRTQLGPVEKGRYLLTWYSAYETKEAVIENYTDLKLYGDGIILDDFISLHMPPRISSGGPLPVKMPWGTEAEISSASFYCAVEREDQRYYYYFSQEEMRNRYALSEVRYQYDDHQVEKIVNCRGLLLSDMMDSLCDETGKRLALPEDWQIQYMEEDAYHTDTPTYIDRLSDLRGYNRALLAFEKKECFVRPDRYHENEGTFRSLELPSVYRNAMSANEAAVKGVMGVIIRERASTLAPKGYKLILLNEGDDGSVIKEAAVRGALDGMRIGVRPPCLARFEAVDVSGRVLNVGEDAAVRFLYREKGFVDVSAQGIRRTVYASKLKRYRTVIPESLGEVESLVLSGDALILYDDSDVIGRPKRNLFIDKRGIADKTTPFGYGNLVMYRYEGWYLEDFLKQLGITYIECTAVDKAGIKVRLSETGDCFVAFRHSESKGVPYNTAVYKRRATEYARPRLVSVYDGDTIMKDVAEFIVG
;
A
#
# COMPACT_ATOMS: atom_id res chain seq x y z
N MET A 1 -18.14 -26.48 -19.47
CA MET A 1 -17.73 -25.06 -19.43
C MET A 1 -17.67 -24.63 -17.97
N ASN A 2 -16.54 -24.06 -17.53
CA ASN A 2 -16.26 -23.82 -16.11
C ASN A 2 -17.09 -22.66 -15.53
N ASP A 3 -18.12 -22.96 -14.74
CA ASP A 3 -18.89 -21.99 -13.95
C ASP A 3 -18.05 -21.31 -12.85
N THR A 4 -16.88 -21.86 -12.51
CA THR A 4 -15.98 -21.31 -11.49
C THR A 4 -15.31 -19.99 -11.89
N GLY A 5 -15.07 -19.77 -13.19
CA GLY A 5 -14.45 -18.52 -13.68
C GLY A 5 -15.36 -17.28 -13.60
N LEU A 6 -16.66 -17.45 -13.32
CA LEU A 6 -17.66 -16.38 -13.30
C LEU A 6 -18.12 -15.98 -11.90
N MET A 7 -17.81 -16.78 -10.89
CA MET A 7 -18.11 -16.43 -9.49
C MET A 7 -17.15 -15.38 -8.92
N LEU A 8 -15.91 -15.32 -9.42
CA LEU A 8 -14.87 -14.37 -8.96
C LEU A 8 -15.06 -12.91 -9.43
N ASN A 9 -16.04 -12.63 -10.31
CA ASN A 9 -16.36 -11.29 -10.81
C ASN A 9 -17.74 -10.78 -10.34
N GLY A 10 -18.29 -11.37 -9.28
CA GLY A 10 -19.58 -11.00 -8.69
C GLY A 10 -19.45 -10.04 -7.51
N LEU A 11 -20.61 -9.66 -6.94
CA LEU A 11 -20.71 -8.89 -5.70
C LEU A 11 -21.30 -9.78 -4.60
N VAL A 12 -20.54 -9.98 -3.53
CA VAL A 12 -20.93 -10.76 -2.36
C VAL A 12 -21.34 -9.84 -1.22
N ILE A 13 -22.45 -10.14 -0.56
CA ILE A 13 -22.99 -9.40 0.58
C ILE A 13 -23.17 -10.36 1.75
N GLY A 14 -22.41 -10.15 2.82
CA GLY A 14 -22.55 -10.92 4.06
C GLY A 14 -23.58 -10.30 5.01
N ARG A 15 -24.30 -11.14 5.76
CA ARG A 15 -25.32 -10.75 6.75
C ARG A 15 -25.26 -11.65 8.00
N LYS A 16 -25.68 -11.14 9.16
CA LYS A 16 -25.65 -11.88 10.43
C LYS A 16 -26.73 -12.97 10.50
N SER A 17 -27.86 -12.77 9.82
CA SER A 17 -29.02 -13.68 9.85
C SER A 17 -29.44 -14.17 8.45
N GLY A 18 -30.04 -15.35 8.38
CA GLY A 18 -30.42 -16.03 7.12
C GLY A 18 -31.82 -15.72 6.58
N MET A 19 -32.47 -14.63 7.01
CA MET A 19 -33.92 -14.39 6.81
C MET A 19 -34.31 -13.75 5.47
N GLY A 20 -33.40 -13.57 4.51
CA GLY A 20 -33.70 -12.95 3.21
C GLY A 20 -33.55 -13.90 2.02
N GLU A 21 -33.99 -13.46 0.83
CA GLU A 21 -33.80 -14.20 -0.42
C GLU A 21 -32.31 -14.50 -0.66
N GLU A 22 -32.02 -15.68 -1.21
CA GLU A 22 -30.68 -16.03 -1.68
C GLU A 22 -30.48 -15.46 -3.09
N GLY A 23 -29.26 -14.99 -3.35
CA GLY A 23 -28.88 -14.40 -4.64
C GLY A 23 -28.62 -15.46 -5.70
N SER A 24 -27.52 -15.35 -6.44
CA SER A 24 -27.08 -16.34 -7.43
C SER A 24 -26.49 -17.63 -6.82
N ILE A 25 -26.31 -17.68 -5.49
CA ILE A 25 -25.73 -18.81 -4.77
C ILE A 25 -26.61 -19.15 -3.56
N HIS A 26 -26.79 -20.45 -3.34
CA HIS A 26 -27.39 -21.00 -2.13
C HIS A 26 -26.30 -21.40 -1.13
N THR A 27 -26.53 -21.18 0.15
CA THR A 27 -25.61 -21.54 1.25
C THR A 27 -26.39 -22.15 2.41
N TYR A 28 -25.77 -23.03 3.20
CA TYR A 28 -26.48 -23.71 4.29
C TYR A 28 -27.16 -22.74 5.28
N SER A 29 -26.41 -21.74 5.74
CA SER A 29 -26.87 -20.78 6.74
C SER A 29 -27.66 -19.62 6.17
N LYS A 30 -27.68 -19.48 4.84
CA LYS A 30 -28.25 -18.33 4.12
C LYS A 30 -27.66 -16.99 4.60
N ARG A 31 -26.47 -16.95 5.21
CA ARG A 31 -25.82 -15.71 5.68
C ARG A 31 -25.14 -14.91 4.58
N LEU A 32 -25.37 -15.29 3.33
CA LEU A 32 -24.73 -14.71 2.17
C LEU A 32 -25.75 -14.45 1.06
N PHE A 33 -25.60 -13.30 0.43
CA PHE A 33 -26.29 -12.92 -0.77
C PHE A 33 -25.26 -12.59 -1.84
N MET A 34 -25.48 -13.03 -3.09
CA MET A 34 -24.53 -12.77 -4.17
C MET A 34 -25.22 -12.36 -5.45
N ILE A 35 -24.64 -11.39 -6.16
CA ILE A 35 -24.95 -11.09 -7.55
C ILE A 35 -23.80 -11.60 -8.41
N GLY A 36 -24.04 -12.63 -9.22
CA GLY A 36 -23.02 -13.20 -10.09
C GLY A 36 -22.54 -12.23 -11.18
N GLY A 37 -21.32 -12.42 -11.68
CA GLY A 37 -20.74 -11.53 -12.69
C GLY A 37 -21.56 -11.44 -13.99
N ARG A 38 -22.23 -12.53 -14.41
CA ARG A 38 -23.17 -12.50 -15.56
C ARG A 38 -24.40 -11.64 -15.28
N GLU A 39 -24.91 -11.66 -14.06
CA GLU A 39 -26.06 -10.84 -13.66
C GLU A 39 -25.69 -9.36 -13.65
N LEU A 40 -24.54 -9.01 -13.07
CA LEU A 40 -24.00 -7.64 -13.13
C LEU A 40 -23.78 -7.17 -14.58
N PHE A 41 -23.30 -8.06 -15.45
CA PHE A 41 -23.11 -7.75 -16.86
C PHE A 41 -24.44 -7.49 -17.58
N SER A 42 -25.45 -8.33 -17.34
CA SER A 42 -26.79 -8.13 -17.90
C SER A 42 -27.42 -6.83 -17.40
N LEU A 43 -27.29 -6.56 -16.09
CA LEU A 43 -27.79 -5.36 -15.44
C LEU A 43 -27.17 -4.09 -16.03
N ALA A 44 -25.85 -4.03 -16.23
CA ALA A 44 -25.24 -2.84 -16.82
C ALA A 44 -25.74 -2.57 -18.26
N GLY A 45 -26.11 -3.60 -19.01
CA GLY A 45 -26.69 -3.48 -20.35
C GLY A 45 -28.15 -3.01 -20.34
N LYS A 46 -28.97 -3.54 -19.41
CA LYS A 46 -30.42 -3.29 -19.36
C LYS A 46 -30.82 -2.11 -18.46
N LYS A 47 -29.99 -1.80 -17.45
CA LYS A 47 -30.13 -0.69 -16.50
C LYS A 47 -31.50 -0.71 -15.82
N GLU A 48 -32.27 0.38 -15.92
CA GLU A 48 -33.62 0.48 -15.37
C GLU A 48 -34.59 -0.57 -15.93
N ASN A 49 -34.30 -1.13 -17.12
CA ASN A 49 -35.11 -2.16 -17.77
C ASN A 49 -34.73 -3.60 -17.36
N ASP A 50 -33.76 -3.78 -16.46
CA ASP A 50 -33.46 -5.11 -15.94
C ASP A 50 -34.62 -5.61 -15.05
N ALA A 51 -35.12 -6.80 -15.34
CA ALA A 51 -36.31 -7.34 -14.67
C ALA A 51 -36.11 -7.57 -13.16
N ARG A 52 -34.88 -7.89 -12.73
CA ARG A 52 -34.57 -8.19 -11.32
C ARG A 52 -34.07 -6.96 -10.59
N TRP A 53 -33.16 -6.22 -11.22
CA TRP A 53 -32.36 -5.19 -10.58
C TRP A 53 -32.68 -3.77 -11.03
N GLY A 54 -33.49 -3.58 -12.09
CA GLY A 54 -33.77 -2.26 -12.66
C GLY A 54 -34.45 -1.30 -11.68
N ARG A 55 -35.25 -1.82 -10.73
CA ARG A 55 -35.84 -1.04 -9.63
C ARG A 55 -34.84 -0.43 -8.65
N CYS A 56 -33.63 -1.00 -8.59
CA CYS A 56 -32.52 -0.49 -7.77
C CYS A 56 -31.64 0.47 -8.57
N TRP A 57 -31.78 0.54 -9.89
CA TRP A 57 -30.92 1.37 -10.72
C TRP A 57 -31.19 2.87 -10.50
N ARG A 58 -30.13 3.66 -10.30
CA ARG A 58 -30.19 5.11 -10.12
C ARG A 58 -29.02 5.79 -10.82
N TRP A 59 -29.28 6.97 -11.37
CA TRP A 59 -28.27 7.93 -11.80
C TRP A 59 -28.12 9.03 -10.76
N ARG A 60 -26.90 9.31 -10.34
CA ARG A 60 -26.58 10.33 -9.32
C ARG A 60 -25.30 11.07 -9.64
N LYS A 61 -25.23 12.32 -9.19
CA LYS A 61 -24.02 13.13 -9.25
C LYS A 61 -23.21 12.94 -7.97
N TYR A 62 -21.90 12.95 -8.13
CA TYR A 62 -20.94 12.84 -7.04
C TYR A 62 -19.82 13.83 -7.26
N SER A 63 -19.36 14.39 -6.15
CA SER A 63 -18.21 15.27 -6.10
C SER A 63 -17.10 14.53 -5.40
N ALA A 64 -15.90 14.95 -5.72
CA ALA A 64 -14.68 14.26 -5.38
C ALA A 64 -13.63 15.31 -5.13
N ARG A 65 -13.07 15.31 -3.94
CA ARG A 65 -11.94 16.16 -3.63
C ARG A 65 -10.71 15.29 -3.43
N GLU A 66 -9.70 15.54 -4.23
CA GLU A 66 -8.40 14.90 -4.06
C GLU A 66 -7.39 15.98 -3.69
N ASP A 67 -6.74 15.83 -2.54
CA ASP A 67 -5.65 16.70 -2.14
C ASP A 67 -4.32 15.98 -2.33
N HIS A 68 -3.82 16.08 -3.56
CA HIS A 68 -2.45 15.72 -3.89
C HIS A 68 -1.60 16.99 -3.85
N GLY A 69 -1.80 17.85 -2.84
CA GLY A 69 -1.10 19.10 -2.50
C GLY A 69 -1.27 20.25 -3.48
N MET A 70 -2.06 20.02 -4.53
CA MET A 70 -2.98 21.00 -5.05
C MET A 70 -4.36 20.36 -4.97
N VAL A 71 -5.31 21.09 -4.42
CA VAL A 71 -6.70 20.64 -4.33
C VAL A 71 -7.24 20.46 -5.75
N ALA A 72 -7.63 19.24 -6.08
CA ALA A 72 -8.35 18.91 -7.29
C ALA A 72 -9.80 18.55 -6.92
N GLU A 73 -10.75 19.30 -7.47
CA GLU A 73 -12.16 19.00 -7.38
C GLU A 73 -12.62 18.33 -8.67
N HIS A 74 -13.31 17.21 -8.56
CA HIS A 74 -13.84 16.42 -9.66
C HIS A 74 -15.34 16.18 -9.45
N ASN A 75 -16.09 16.19 -10.54
CA ASN A 75 -17.51 15.87 -10.53
C ASN A 75 -17.77 14.69 -11.45
N TYR A 76 -18.66 13.81 -11.03
CA TYR A 76 -19.01 12.58 -11.72
C TYR A 76 -20.52 12.44 -11.83
N LEU A 77 -20.97 11.84 -12.93
CA LEU A 77 -22.30 11.25 -13.06
C LEU A 77 -22.13 9.73 -13.06
N ALA A 78 -22.79 9.03 -12.15
CA ALA A 78 -22.67 7.58 -12.03
C ALA A 78 -24.04 6.91 -12.03
N GLY A 79 -24.09 5.74 -12.68
CA GLY A 79 -25.28 4.89 -12.85
C GLY A 79 -25.02 3.50 -12.26
N GLY A 80 -25.92 3.03 -11.41
CA GLY A 80 -25.76 1.72 -10.78
C GLY A 80 -26.82 1.41 -9.73
N LEU A 81 -26.53 0.43 -8.88
CA LEU A 81 -27.44 -0.04 -7.84
C LEU A 81 -27.43 0.88 -6.62
N ASP A 82 -28.59 1.40 -6.22
CA ASP A 82 -28.77 2.06 -4.92
C ASP A 82 -28.36 1.11 -3.79
N LEU A 83 -27.37 1.51 -2.99
CA LEU A 83 -26.77 0.65 -1.98
C LEU A 83 -27.78 0.29 -0.89
N LYS A 84 -28.58 1.26 -0.41
CA LYS A 84 -29.58 1.00 0.64
C LYS A 84 -30.58 -0.06 0.15
N ARG A 85 -31.14 0.13 -1.05
CA ARG A 85 -32.09 -0.82 -1.64
C ARG A 85 -31.45 -2.19 -1.87
N LEU A 86 -30.20 -2.23 -2.30
CA LEU A 86 -29.47 -3.48 -2.50
C LEU A 86 -29.30 -4.24 -1.17
N LEU A 87 -28.95 -3.55 -0.09
CA LEU A 87 -28.83 -4.16 1.24
C LEU A 87 -30.19 -4.61 1.79
N ASP A 88 -31.26 -3.88 1.49
CA ASP A 88 -32.64 -4.28 1.81
C ASP A 88 -33.02 -5.58 1.09
N PHE A 89 -32.70 -5.68 -0.20
CA PHE A 89 -32.90 -6.91 -0.97
C PHE A 89 -32.04 -8.06 -0.47
N ALA A 90 -30.81 -7.76 -0.05
CA ALA A 90 -29.94 -8.74 0.58
C ALA A 90 -30.40 -9.12 2.00
N GLY A 91 -31.48 -8.52 2.54
CA GLY A 91 -32.07 -8.90 3.82
C GLY A 91 -31.28 -8.45 5.05
N LEU A 92 -30.46 -7.40 4.93
CA LEU A 92 -29.80 -6.81 6.10
C LEU A 92 -30.81 -5.99 6.91
N SER A 93 -30.75 -6.12 8.23
CA SER A 93 -31.50 -5.28 9.17
C SER A 93 -31.05 -3.81 9.11
N GLU A 94 -31.90 -2.90 9.62
CA GLU A 94 -31.54 -1.47 9.78
C GLU A 94 -30.26 -1.27 10.58
N GLU A 95 -30.06 -2.04 11.64
CA GLU A 95 -28.85 -1.99 12.47
C GLU A 95 -27.60 -2.38 11.66
N GLU A 96 -27.67 -3.48 10.89
CA GLU A 96 -26.54 -3.96 10.10
C GLU A 96 -26.15 -2.97 8.99
N LYS A 97 -27.12 -2.42 8.25
CA LYS A 97 -26.84 -1.56 7.10
C LYS A 97 -26.51 -0.11 7.48
N CYS A 98 -27.03 0.38 8.61
CA CYS A 98 -26.72 1.73 9.11
C CYS A 98 -25.45 1.75 9.99
N GLY A 99 -24.91 0.59 10.37
CA GLY A 99 -23.68 0.48 11.14
C GLY A 99 -22.39 0.68 10.32
N ARG A 100 -21.34 -0.05 10.69
CA ARG A 100 -20.04 -0.03 10.00
C ARG A 100 -20.00 -1.14 8.95
N LEU A 101 -19.78 -0.77 7.69
CA LEU A 101 -19.68 -1.73 6.59
C LEU A 101 -18.25 -1.81 6.06
N VAL A 102 -17.80 -3.04 5.83
CA VAL A 102 -16.58 -3.37 5.10
C VAL A 102 -16.92 -3.44 3.62
N PHE A 103 -16.16 -2.70 2.81
CA PHE A 103 -16.19 -2.77 1.35
C PHE A 103 -14.84 -3.29 0.87
N ALA A 104 -14.82 -4.43 0.17
CA ALA A 104 -13.59 -4.99 -0.35
C ALA A 104 -13.64 -5.21 -1.87
N ALA A 105 -12.51 -4.94 -2.50
CA ALA A 105 -12.15 -5.31 -3.86
C ALA A 105 -10.92 -6.24 -3.79
N PRO A 106 -10.50 -6.92 -4.88
CA PRO A 106 -9.34 -7.80 -4.85
C PRO A 106 -8.12 -7.15 -4.21
N ASN A 107 -7.93 -5.84 -4.44
CA ASN A 107 -6.73 -5.07 -4.08
C ASN A 107 -6.93 -4.03 -2.99
N TYR A 108 -8.11 -4.02 -2.35
CA TYR A 108 -8.48 -2.91 -1.50
C TYR A 108 -9.54 -3.29 -0.46
N MET A 109 -9.45 -2.74 0.75
CA MET A 109 -10.51 -2.85 1.76
C MET A 109 -10.71 -1.53 2.53
N ALA A 110 -11.95 -1.03 2.58
CA ALA A 110 -12.35 0.06 3.47
C ALA A 110 -13.33 -0.42 4.53
N VAL A 111 -13.30 0.24 5.68
CA VAL A 111 -14.44 0.31 6.60
C VAL A 111 -15.04 1.69 6.48
N VAL A 112 -16.34 1.77 6.17
CA VAL A 112 -17.07 3.04 6.11
C VAL A 112 -18.12 3.07 7.21
N ASP A 113 -18.07 4.12 8.02
CA ASP A 113 -19.08 4.38 9.04
C ASP A 113 -20.27 5.12 8.43
N HIS A 114 -21.47 4.59 8.68
CA HIS A 114 -22.74 5.16 8.21
C HIS A 114 -22.77 5.47 6.70
N PRO A 115 -22.52 4.48 5.83
CA PRO A 115 -22.39 4.72 4.38
C PRO A 115 -23.70 5.16 3.70
N LEU A 116 -24.83 5.14 4.42
CA LEU A 116 -26.16 5.40 3.86
C LEU A 116 -26.72 6.79 4.21
N SER A 117 -26.03 7.60 5.02
CA SER A 117 -26.56 8.86 5.54
C SER A 117 -25.53 9.97 5.60
N GLY A 118 -25.98 11.23 5.52
CA GLY A 118 -25.12 12.40 5.72
C GLY A 118 -24.08 12.58 4.61
N ARG A 119 -24.45 12.25 3.37
CA ARG A 119 -23.58 12.28 2.21
C ARG A 119 -24.17 13.13 1.10
N TYR A 120 -23.29 13.86 0.42
CA TYR A 120 -23.67 14.97 -0.43
C TYR A 120 -22.80 15.07 -1.67
N PHE A 121 -23.38 15.66 -2.71
CA PHE A 121 -22.72 16.19 -3.88
C PHE A 121 -22.49 17.69 -3.65
N PHE A 122 -21.29 18.16 -3.95
CA PHE A 122 -20.94 19.57 -3.98
C PHE A 122 -20.69 20.02 -5.41
N ASP A 123 -21.47 21.00 -5.89
CA ASP A 123 -21.21 21.60 -7.20
C ASP A 123 -20.02 22.57 -7.15
N LYS A 124 -19.61 23.08 -8.33
CA LYS A 124 -18.49 24.03 -8.46
C LYS A 124 -18.69 25.34 -7.66
N ASN A 125 -19.94 25.70 -7.35
CA ASN A 125 -20.29 26.89 -6.58
C ASN A 125 -20.40 26.58 -5.07
N GLY A 126 -20.21 25.32 -4.67
CA GLY A 126 -20.37 24.87 -3.29
C GLY A 126 -21.81 24.57 -2.89
N HIS A 127 -22.75 24.50 -3.83
CA HIS A 127 -24.11 24.05 -3.54
C HIS A 127 -24.12 22.58 -3.14
N LYS A 128 -24.90 22.24 -2.12
CA LYS A 128 -24.91 20.94 -1.46
C LYS A 128 -26.22 20.21 -1.73
N ASP A 129 -26.15 19.08 -2.42
CA ASP A 129 -27.28 18.19 -2.70
C ASP A 129 -27.09 16.84 -2.02
N GLU A 130 -28.11 16.31 -1.34
CA GLU A 130 -28.04 14.96 -0.76
C GLU A 130 -27.91 13.90 -1.85
N THR A 131 -26.93 13.01 -1.72
CA THR A 131 -26.65 11.97 -2.70
C THR A 131 -26.50 10.61 -2.01
N PRO A 132 -27.36 9.62 -2.32
CA PRO A 132 -27.29 8.30 -1.71
C PRO A 132 -26.09 7.53 -2.26
N ALA A 133 -25.57 6.56 -1.50
CA ALA A 133 -24.53 5.67 -2.00
C ALA A 133 -25.06 4.71 -3.07
N ILE A 134 -24.25 4.45 -4.10
CA ILE A 134 -24.53 3.46 -5.14
C ILE A 134 -23.33 2.55 -5.40
N ILE A 135 -23.61 1.35 -5.88
CA ILE A 135 -22.65 0.50 -6.57
C ILE A 135 -22.74 0.81 -8.07
N ALA A 136 -21.89 1.73 -8.52
CA ALA A 136 -21.82 2.18 -9.90
C ALA A 136 -21.29 1.07 -10.81
N LEU A 137 -22.01 0.81 -11.89
CA LEU A 137 -21.56 -0.03 -13.01
C LEU A 137 -21.16 0.84 -14.21
N GLU A 138 -21.60 2.10 -14.22
CA GLU A 138 -21.18 3.14 -15.16
C GLU A 138 -20.85 4.44 -14.41
N SER A 139 -19.81 5.14 -14.86
CA SER A 139 -19.41 6.44 -14.31
C SER A 139 -18.79 7.31 -15.39
N MET A 140 -19.12 8.60 -15.41
CA MET A 140 -18.61 9.61 -16.34
C MET A 140 -18.12 10.83 -15.57
N GLN A 141 -16.98 11.39 -15.98
CA GLN A 141 -16.51 12.65 -15.41
C GLN A 141 -17.23 13.82 -16.10
N ILE A 142 -17.68 14.77 -15.29
CA ILE A 142 -18.33 16.00 -15.73
C ILE A 142 -17.23 17.06 -15.89
N THR A 143 -17.02 17.53 -17.12
CA THR A 143 -16.03 18.57 -17.44
C THR A 143 -16.69 19.88 -17.84
N ALA A 144 -15.91 20.97 -17.95
CA ALA A 144 -16.41 22.27 -18.37
C ALA A 144 -17.04 22.27 -19.78
N GLY A 145 -16.63 21.34 -20.65
CA GLY A 145 -17.17 21.14 -22.00
C GLY A 145 -18.35 20.16 -22.08
N GLY A 146 -18.84 19.64 -20.96
CA GLY A 146 -19.90 18.61 -20.89
C GLY A 146 -19.42 17.28 -20.30
N THR A 147 -20.25 16.24 -20.43
CA THR A 147 -19.93 14.88 -19.96
C THR A 147 -19.06 14.14 -20.96
N THR A 148 -17.87 13.69 -20.54
CA THR A 148 -17.00 12.86 -21.37
C THR A 148 -17.26 11.39 -21.04
N ILE A 149 -17.70 10.61 -22.03
CA ILE A 149 -17.98 9.18 -21.87
C ILE A 149 -16.64 8.43 -21.76
N ALA A 150 -16.38 7.82 -20.59
CA ALA A 150 -15.37 6.77 -20.49
C ALA A 150 -15.75 5.65 -21.48
N SER A 151 -14.80 5.23 -22.32
CA SER A 151 -15.00 4.18 -23.33
C SER A 151 -15.79 2.99 -22.77
N LYS A 152 -16.69 2.40 -23.57
CA LYS A 152 -17.38 1.15 -23.23
C LYS A 152 -16.36 0.10 -22.81
N ALA A 153 -16.21 -0.10 -21.51
CA ALA A 153 -15.25 -1.05 -20.98
C ALA A 153 -15.68 -2.46 -21.43
N ARG A 154 -14.73 -3.26 -21.93
CA ARG A 154 -14.98 -4.69 -22.26
C ARG A 154 -15.30 -5.54 -21.01
N LYS A 155 -15.11 -4.99 -19.81
CA LYS A 155 -15.37 -5.61 -18.50
C LYS A 155 -16.07 -4.60 -17.58
N ILE A 156 -17.03 -5.07 -16.80
CA ILE A 156 -17.73 -4.25 -15.78
C ILE A 156 -17.06 -4.48 -14.45
N TYR A 157 -16.66 -3.38 -13.81
CA TYR A 157 -16.05 -3.38 -12.49
C TYR A 157 -16.98 -2.57 -11.57
N PRO A 158 -17.70 -3.20 -10.64
CA PRO A 158 -18.51 -2.48 -9.67
C PRO A 158 -17.65 -1.48 -8.90
N LYS A 159 -18.15 -0.26 -8.72
CA LYS A 159 -17.48 0.79 -7.97
C LYS A 159 -18.39 1.34 -6.90
N LEU A 160 -17.89 1.48 -5.68
CA LEU A 160 -18.63 2.17 -4.64
C LEU A 160 -18.53 3.68 -4.87
N PHE A 161 -19.67 4.36 -4.89
CA PHE A 161 -19.79 5.82 -4.86
C PHE A 161 -20.68 6.19 -3.67
N PHE A 162 -20.20 7.01 -2.73
CA PHE A 162 -21.00 7.34 -1.54
C PHE A 162 -21.05 8.83 -1.17
N GLY A 163 -20.50 9.73 -2.00
CA GLY A 163 -20.57 11.19 -1.77
C GLY A 163 -19.69 11.69 -0.60
N GLN A 164 -19.68 13.01 -0.39
CA GLN A 164 -18.89 13.69 0.65
C GLN A 164 -19.78 14.17 1.82
N ARG A 165 -19.28 14.20 3.06
CA ARG A 165 -19.94 14.74 4.26
C ARG A 165 -19.90 16.26 4.27
N ASP A 166 -18.75 16.82 3.89
CA ASP A 166 -18.51 18.24 3.71
C ASP A 166 -17.65 18.48 2.44
N ARG A 167 -17.53 19.74 2.01
CA ARG A 167 -16.83 20.08 0.76
C ARG A 167 -15.34 19.74 0.80
N GLU A 168 -14.74 19.81 1.98
CA GLU A 168 -13.30 19.69 2.18
C GLU A 168 -12.88 18.23 2.45
N GLU A 169 -13.83 17.32 2.70
CA GLU A 169 -13.57 15.89 2.86
C GLU A 169 -12.81 15.33 1.64
N ILE A 170 -11.55 14.97 1.86
CA ILE A 170 -10.74 14.25 0.87
C ILE A 170 -11.42 12.92 0.59
N ASN A 171 -11.43 12.50 -0.67
CA ASN A 171 -12.01 11.24 -1.12
C ASN A 171 -11.40 10.05 -0.36
N GLN A 172 -12.06 9.64 0.73
CA GLN A 172 -11.78 8.45 1.51
C GLN A 172 -12.28 7.21 0.78
N CYS A 173 -11.75 6.97 -0.42
CA CYS A 173 -11.99 5.74 -1.18
C CYS A 173 -13.39 5.64 -1.82
N SER A 174 -13.95 6.78 -2.20
CA SER A 174 -15.23 6.92 -2.90
C SER A 174 -15.22 6.44 -4.37
N PHE A 175 -14.12 5.82 -4.82
CA PHE A 175 -13.88 5.43 -6.22
C PHE A 175 -13.08 4.12 -6.37
N VAL A 176 -13.37 3.12 -5.52
CA VAL A 176 -12.68 1.83 -5.59
C VAL A 176 -13.23 1.01 -6.75
N HIS A 177 -12.36 0.59 -7.66
CA HIS A 177 -12.72 -0.29 -8.76
C HIS A 177 -12.73 -1.76 -8.34
N GLY A 178 -13.70 -2.53 -8.86
CA GLY A 178 -13.72 -3.99 -8.71
C GLY A 178 -14.23 -4.44 -7.35
N LEU A 179 -15.16 -3.69 -6.75
CA LEU A 179 -15.82 -4.07 -5.51
C LEU A 179 -16.43 -5.48 -5.66
N CYS A 180 -16.01 -6.40 -4.80
CA CYS A 180 -16.44 -7.79 -4.80
C CYS A 180 -17.12 -8.22 -3.50
N ARG A 181 -16.98 -7.44 -2.40
CA ARG A 181 -17.55 -7.80 -1.10
C ARG A 181 -18.09 -6.59 -0.33
N ILE A 182 -19.24 -6.76 0.31
CA ILE A 182 -19.84 -5.84 1.28
C ILE A 182 -20.29 -6.64 2.50
N GLN A 183 -19.97 -6.21 3.72
CA GLN A 183 -20.46 -6.88 4.93
C GLN A 183 -20.41 -6.00 6.18
N PRO A 184 -21.22 -6.27 7.21
CA PRO A 184 -21.00 -5.74 8.55
C PRO A 184 -19.60 -6.12 9.07
N VAL A 185 -18.97 -5.19 9.79
CA VAL A 185 -17.65 -5.41 10.41
C VAL A 185 -17.68 -6.56 11.42
N ASP A 186 -18.78 -6.73 12.13
CA ASP A 186 -18.97 -7.67 13.23
C ASP A 186 -19.72 -8.94 12.82
N LEU A 187 -19.49 -9.42 11.60
CA LEU A 187 -20.03 -10.71 11.17
C LEU A 187 -19.45 -11.86 12.02
N PRO A 188 -20.30 -12.83 12.44
CA PRO A 188 -19.83 -14.06 13.06
C PRO A 188 -18.97 -14.86 12.07
N PRO A 189 -17.89 -15.52 12.53
CA PRO A 189 -17.06 -16.34 11.65
C PRO A 189 -17.80 -17.58 11.15
N ALA A 190 -17.49 -17.96 9.91
CA ALA A 190 -17.79 -19.25 9.31
C ALA A 190 -16.70 -20.28 9.62
N PHE A 191 -15.45 -19.82 9.64
CA PHE A 191 -14.26 -20.66 9.79
C PHE A 191 -13.28 -20.01 10.75
N THR A 192 -12.75 -20.82 11.67
CA THR A 192 -11.61 -20.42 12.50
C THR A 192 -10.49 -21.45 12.42
N LEU A 193 -9.24 -20.98 12.44
CA LEU A 193 -8.07 -21.85 12.59
C LEU A 193 -7.36 -21.48 13.88
N TYR A 194 -6.98 -22.49 14.65
CA TYR A 194 -6.14 -22.35 15.83
C TYR A 194 -4.77 -23.01 15.60
N LEU A 195 -3.70 -22.32 15.97
CA LEU A 195 -2.36 -22.89 16.11
C LEU A 195 -2.03 -23.00 17.60
N GLY A 196 -1.96 -24.22 18.13
CA GLY A 196 -1.96 -24.47 19.57
C GLY A 196 -3.28 -24.06 20.21
N GLN A 197 -3.23 -23.22 21.24
CA GLN A 197 -4.41 -22.65 21.89
C GLN A 197 -4.85 -21.30 21.30
N ARG A 198 -4.14 -20.79 20.29
CA ARG A 198 -4.29 -19.43 19.81
C ARG A 198 -5.06 -19.36 18.51
N LEU A 199 -6.00 -18.43 18.41
CA LEU A 199 -6.73 -18.13 17.18
C LEU A 199 -5.77 -17.51 16.14
N TRP A 200 -5.71 -18.10 14.96
CA TRP A 200 -4.82 -17.70 13.86
C TRP A 200 -5.57 -17.08 12.69
N ILE A 201 -6.72 -17.66 12.32
CA ILE A 201 -7.58 -17.16 11.24
C ILE A 201 -9.01 -17.14 11.76
N SER A 202 -9.75 -16.10 11.39
CA SER A 202 -11.20 -15.99 11.62
C SER A 202 -11.85 -15.37 10.38
N LEU A 203 -12.58 -16.17 9.61
CA LEU A 203 -13.17 -15.77 8.33
C LEU A 203 -14.68 -15.87 8.38
N SER A 204 -15.36 -14.84 7.89
CA SER A 204 -16.78 -14.92 7.55
C SER A 204 -16.98 -15.78 6.30
N LEU A 205 -18.24 -16.14 6.03
CA LEU A 205 -18.56 -16.91 4.83
C LEU A 205 -18.26 -16.11 3.55
N ALA A 206 -18.47 -14.78 3.58
CA ALA A 206 -18.15 -13.90 2.47
C ALA A 206 -16.64 -13.78 2.22
N ASP A 207 -15.80 -13.87 3.25
CA ASP A 207 -14.34 -13.96 3.09
C ASP A 207 -13.96 -15.22 2.31
N LEU A 208 -14.53 -16.38 2.66
CA LEU A 208 -14.22 -17.67 2.04
C LEU A 208 -14.60 -17.69 0.55
N ILE A 209 -15.80 -17.25 0.20
CA ILE A 209 -16.28 -17.28 -1.19
C ILE A 209 -15.44 -16.39 -2.11
N VAL A 210 -14.98 -15.23 -1.61
CA VAL A 210 -14.13 -14.33 -2.39
C VAL A 210 -12.73 -14.91 -2.62
N LYS A 211 -12.25 -15.81 -1.74
CA LYS A 211 -10.96 -16.51 -1.92
C LYS A 211 -11.00 -17.56 -3.03
N GLY A 212 -12.17 -18.10 -3.34
CA GLY A 212 -12.33 -19.06 -4.41
C GLY A 212 -13.61 -19.86 -4.26
N CYS A 213 -14.09 -20.45 -5.35
CA CYS A 213 -15.20 -21.38 -5.36
C CYS A 213 -14.88 -22.51 -6.32
N GLU A 214 -14.98 -23.74 -5.83
CA GLU A 214 -14.83 -24.97 -6.57
C GLU A 214 -16.10 -25.80 -6.49
N ARG A 215 -16.41 -26.48 -7.59
CA ARG A 215 -17.47 -27.47 -7.65
C ARG A 215 -16.85 -28.86 -7.70
N ARG A 216 -17.18 -29.72 -6.75
CA ARG A 216 -16.75 -31.12 -6.69
C ARG A 216 -17.94 -32.04 -6.46
N ILE A 217 -17.77 -33.32 -6.80
CA ILE A 217 -18.76 -34.36 -6.52
C ILE A 217 -18.12 -35.34 -5.54
N TYR A 218 -18.85 -35.68 -4.49
CA TYR A 218 -18.44 -36.64 -3.45
C TYR A 218 -19.49 -37.72 -3.30
N ASP A 219 -19.07 -38.93 -2.89
CA ASP A 219 -20.01 -39.97 -2.49
C ASP A 219 -20.68 -39.60 -1.16
N GLY A 220 -22.00 -39.51 -1.14
CA GLY A 220 -22.82 -39.25 0.04
C GLY A 220 -23.20 -40.50 0.82
N GLY A 221 -22.67 -41.67 0.44
CA GLY A 221 -23.04 -42.96 1.00
C GLY A 221 -24.40 -43.42 0.49
N SER A 222 -25.24 -43.93 1.40
CA SER A 222 -26.56 -44.50 1.05
C SER A 222 -27.55 -43.49 0.42
N GLY A 223 -27.25 -42.19 0.48
CA GLY A 223 -28.05 -41.12 -0.12
C GLY A 223 -27.72 -40.82 -1.59
N GLY A 224 -26.65 -41.40 -2.14
CA GLY A 224 -26.14 -41.10 -3.48
C GLY A 224 -25.14 -39.93 -3.52
N SER A 225 -24.63 -39.60 -4.71
CA SER A 225 -23.61 -38.58 -4.88
C SER A 225 -24.09 -37.17 -4.50
N HIS A 226 -23.23 -36.41 -3.84
CA HIS A 226 -23.42 -35.03 -3.44
C HIS A 226 -22.64 -34.10 -4.37
N ARG A 227 -23.31 -33.12 -4.98
CA ARG A 227 -22.70 -32.00 -5.69
C ARG A 227 -22.39 -30.91 -4.67
N CYS A 228 -21.11 -30.63 -4.44
CA CYS A 228 -20.62 -29.73 -3.41
C CYS A 228 -19.98 -28.47 -4.02
N TYR A 229 -20.20 -27.33 -3.37
CA TYR A 229 -19.59 -26.05 -3.68
C TYR A 229 -18.84 -25.53 -2.45
N GLY A 230 -17.56 -25.21 -2.63
CA GLY A 230 -16.67 -24.92 -1.52
C GLY A 230 -15.31 -24.38 -1.94
N ILE A 231 -14.38 -24.28 -1.00
CA ILE A 231 -12.97 -23.94 -1.24
C ILE A 231 -12.07 -25.11 -0.84
N ASP A 232 -11.05 -25.37 -1.65
CA ASP A 232 -10.03 -26.37 -1.34
C ASP A 232 -9.27 -25.99 -0.07
N LEU A 233 -9.28 -26.89 0.93
CA LEU A 233 -8.72 -26.58 2.25
C LEU A 233 -7.22 -26.31 2.18
N TYR A 234 -6.48 -27.09 1.38
CA TYR A 234 -5.04 -26.89 1.18
C TYR A 234 -4.76 -25.51 0.58
N THR A 235 -5.48 -25.16 -0.50
CA THR A 235 -5.33 -23.86 -1.15
C THR A 235 -5.64 -22.70 -0.19
N LEU A 236 -6.67 -22.85 0.65
CA LEU A 236 -6.94 -21.90 1.71
C LEU A 236 -5.74 -21.78 2.68
N LEU A 237 -5.28 -22.87 3.29
CA LEU A 237 -4.21 -22.84 4.29
C LEU A 237 -2.88 -22.29 3.73
N VAL A 238 -2.50 -22.69 2.51
CA VAL A 238 -1.31 -22.19 1.81
C VAL A 238 -1.41 -20.68 1.55
N SER A 239 -2.60 -20.16 1.25
CA SER A 239 -2.80 -18.71 1.07
C SER A 239 -2.53 -17.90 2.35
N TYR A 240 -2.53 -18.55 3.51
CA TYR A 240 -2.13 -17.98 4.81
C TYR A 240 -0.71 -18.39 5.24
N GLY A 241 0.08 -18.98 4.36
CA GLY A 241 1.45 -19.40 4.62
C GLY A 241 1.59 -20.55 5.62
N ILE A 242 0.55 -21.38 5.75
CA ILE A 242 0.55 -22.54 6.64
C ILE A 242 1.11 -23.74 5.88
N ASP A 243 2.12 -24.37 6.48
CA ASP A 243 2.70 -25.61 5.99
C ASP A 243 1.86 -26.80 6.51
N THR A 244 1.25 -27.52 5.58
CA THR A 244 0.38 -28.66 5.86
C THR A 244 1.10 -30.00 5.81
N GLU A 245 2.35 -30.07 5.36
CA GLU A 245 3.07 -31.33 5.16
C GLU A 245 3.56 -31.96 6.47
N LEU A 246 3.80 -31.15 7.51
CA LEU A 246 4.41 -31.59 8.77
C LEU A 246 3.47 -31.51 9.99
N SER A 247 2.23 -31.08 9.80
CA SER A 247 1.34 -30.70 10.90
C SER A 247 0.18 -31.67 11.09
N GLN A 248 -0.02 -32.15 12.31
CA GLN A 248 -1.27 -32.84 12.67
C GLN A 248 -2.45 -31.86 12.59
N VAL A 249 -3.50 -32.20 11.85
CA VAL A 249 -4.67 -31.33 11.68
C VAL A 249 -5.89 -31.97 12.33
N TYR A 250 -6.56 -31.22 13.20
CA TYR A 250 -7.81 -31.63 13.82
C TYR A 250 -8.94 -30.70 13.39
N ALA A 251 -9.97 -31.26 12.77
CA ALA A 251 -11.24 -30.58 12.56
C ALA A 251 -12.11 -30.65 13.80
N LYS A 252 -12.83 -29.58 14.10
CA LYS A 252 -13.79 -29.53 15.20
C LYS A 252 -15.14 -29.05 14.69
N ASP A 253 -16.19 -29.78 15.08
CA ASP A 253 -17.58 -29.46 14.77
C ASP A 253 -18.25 -28.63 15.88
N ALA A 254 -19.48 -28.18 15.62
CA ALA A 254 -20.27 -27.36 16.54
C ALA A 254 -20.61 -28.07 17.86
N ALA A 255 -20.67 -29.40 17.87
CA ALA A 255 -20.85 -30.20 19.08
C ALA A 255 -19.55 -30.31 19.91
N GLY A 256 -18.42 -29.85 19.37
CA GLY A 256 -17.12 -29.85 20.01
C GLY A 256 -16.31 -31.13 19.80
N LYS A 257 -16.79 -32.08 19.01
CA LYS A 257 -16.07 -33.30 18.67
C LYS A 257 -14.88 -32.95 17.78
N ARG A 258 -13.72 -33.54 18.10
CA ARG A 258 -12.48 -33.38 17.33
C ARG A 258 -12.24 -34.61 16.47
N THR A 259 -12.07 -34.39 15.17
CA THR A 259 -11.77 -35.41 14.17
C THR A 259 -10.37 -35.14 13.64
N GLN A 260 -9.47 -36.11 13.77
CA GLN A 260 -8.15 -36.02 13.16
C GLN A 260 -8.27 -36.21 11.65
N LEU A 261 -7.69 -35.30 10.87
CA LEU A 261 -7.64 -35.40 9.42
C LEU A 261 -6.38 -36.16 9.01
N GLY A 262 -6.43 -36.80 7.83
CA GLY A 262 -5.24 -37.25 7.12
C GLY A 262 -4.41 -36.06 6.61
N PRO A 263 -3.32 -36.34 5.87
CA PRO A 263 -2.51 -35.29 5.24
C PRO A 263 -3.38 -34.31 4.45
N VAL A 264 -3.23 -33.00 4.71
CA VAL A 264 -3.98 -31.97 3.99
C VAL A 264 -3.22 -31.59 2.73
N GLU A 265 -3.63 -32.17 1.61
CA GLU A 265 -3.03 -31.98 0.28
C GLU A 265 -4.03 -31.34 -0.68
N LYS A 266 -3.50 -30.73 -1.75
CA LYS A 266 -4.31 -30.11 -2.79
C LYS A 266 -5.33 -31.10 -3.35
N GLY A 267 -6.60 -30.74 -3.36
CA GLY A 267 -7.68 -31.56 -3.88
C GLY A 267 -8.29 -32.54 -2.88
N ARG A 268 -7.66 -32.77 -1.72
CA ARG A 268 -8.08 -33.84 -0.80
C ARG A 268 -9.30 -33.48 0.03
N TYR A 269 -9.36 -32.26 0.53
CA TYR A 269 -10.45 -31.77 1.36
C TYR A 269 -11.08 -30.50 0.77
N LEU A 270 -12.41 -30.42 0.84
CA LEU A 270 -13.21 -29.27 0.43
C LEU A 270 -13.99 -28.75 1.65
N LEU A 271 -13.78 -27.46 1.97
CA LEU A 271 -14.64 -26.71 2.87
C LEU A 271 -15.87 -26.25 2.10
N THR A 272 -16.98 -26.92 2.35
CA THR A 272 -18.21 -26.81 1.56
C THR A 272 -19.20 -25.90 2.29
N TRP A 273 -19.76 -24.91 1.60
CA TRP A 273 -20.86 -24.07 2.13
C TRP A 273 -22.22 -24.38 1.52
N TYR A 274 -22.24 -25.26 0.51
CA TYR A 274 -23.47 -25.73 -0.12
C TYR A 274 -23.27 -27.10 -0.74
N SER A 275 -24.23 -28.00 -0.51
CA SER A 275 -24.31 -29.26 -1.22
C SER A 275 -25.75 -29.66 -1.49
N ALA A 276 -25.95 -30.37 -2.59
CA ALA A 276 -27.23 -30.94 -3.00
C ALA A 276 -27.00 -32.34 -3.58
N TYR A 277 -28.04 -33.16 -3.66
CA TYR A 277 -27.95 -34.42 -4.39
C TYR A 277 -27.60 -34.17 -5.86
N GLU A 278 -26.78 -35.03 -6.46
CA GLU A 278 -26.39 -34.85 -7.86
C GLU A 278 -27.58 -35.08 -8.81
N THR A 279 -28.42 -36.06 -8.48
CA THR A 279 -29.55 -36.51 -9.31
C THR A 279 -30.87 -35.81 -8.98
N LYS A 280 -30.92 -35.01 -7.91
CA LYS A 280 -32.11 -34.29 -7.44
C LYS A 280 -31.68 -32.90 -6.99
N GLU A 281 -32.42 -31.85 -7.32
CA GLU A 281 -32.12 -30.49 -6.83
C GLU A 281 -32.39 -30.29 -5.33
N ALA A 282 -32.61 -31.37 -4.56
CA ALA A 282 -32.81 -31.32 -3.12
C ALA A 282 -31.49 -30.97 -2.40
N VAL A 283 -31.54 -29.92 -1.58
CA VAL A 283 -30.43 -29.41 -0.76
C VAL A 283 -30.15 -30.37 0.39
N ILE A 284 -28.87 -30.53 0.72
CA ILE A 284 -28.42 -31.28 1.89
C ILE A 284 -28.28 -30.28 3.04
N GLU A 285 -29.03 -30.48 4.12
CA GLU A 285 -29.05 -29.55 5.24
C GLU A 285 -27.76 -29.58 6.07
N ASN A 286 -27.43 -28.44 6.69
CA ASN A 286 -26.35 -28.24 7.67
C ASN A 286 -26.78 -27.12 8.62
N TYR A 287 -26.39 -27.18 9.88
CA TYR A 287 -26.73 -26.15 10.86
C TYR A 287 -25.74 -24.98 10.84
N THR A 288 -24.45 -25.25 10.62
CA THR A 288 -23.43 -24.20 10.49
C THR A 288 -23.22 -23.76 9.04
N ASP A 289 -22.34 -22.77 8.84
CA ASP A 289 -21.96 -22.31 7.49
C ASP A 289 -21.25 -23.39 6.65
N LEU A 290 -20.59 -24.37 7.28
CA LEU A 290 -19.64 -25.23 6.59
C LEU A 290 -19.82 -26.71 6.92
N LYS A 291 -19.56 -27.55 5.91
CA LYS A 291 -19.24 -28.97 6.03
C LYS A 291 -17.81 -29.20 5.53
N LEU A 292 -17.16 -30.26 6.01
CA LEU A 292 -15.89 -30.72 5.45
C LEU A 292 -16.11 -32.03 4.68
N TYR A 293 -15.77 -32.03 3.39
CA TYR A 293 -15.80 -33.23 2.54
C TYR A 293 -14.38 -33.63 2.14
N GLY A 294 -14.05 -34.91 2.17
CA GLY A 294 -12.78 -35.40 1.64
C GLY A 294 -12.30 -36.66 2.34
N ASP A 295 -11.43 -37.43 1.69
CA ASP A 295 -10.79 -38.62 2.30
C ASP A 295 -11.77 -39.64 2.91
N GLY A 296 -12.93 -39.83 2.26
CA GLY A 296 -14.00 -40.72 2.73
C GLY A 296 -14.77 -40.21 3.95
N ILE A 297 -14.50 -39.00 4.44
CA ILE A 297 -15.24 -38.37 5.53
C ILE A 297 -16.17 -37.25 5.03
N ILE A 298 -17.33 -37.16 5.70
CA ILE A 298 -18.21 -36.00 5.65
C ILE A 298 -18.38 -35.56 7.11
N LEU A 299 -17.86 -34.37 7.42
CA LEU A 299 -18.05 -33.75 8.72
C LEU A 299 -19.13 -32.68 8.60
N ASP A 300 -20.28 -32.95 9.18
CA ASP A 300 -21.34 -31.96 9.35
C ASP A 300 -20.93 -30.92 10.39
N ASP A 301 -21.52 -29.73 10.29
CA ASP A 301 -21.41 -28.67 11.28
C ASP A 301 -19.97 -28.26 11.64
N PHE A 302 -19.11 -28.19 10.63
CA PHE A 302 -17.72 -27.83 10.78
C PHE A 302 -17.56 -26.34 11.16
N ILE A 303 -16.76 -26.06 12.18
CA ILE A 303 -16.52 -24.67 12.65
C ILE A 303 -15.05 -24.27 12.70
N SER A 304 -14.13 -25.22 12.91
CA SER A 304 -12.73 -24.86 13.13
C SER A 304 -11.70 -25.95 12.84
N LEU A 305 -10.48 -25.52 12.59
CA LEU A 305 -9.28 -26.37 12.57
C LEU A 305 -8.38 -26.05 13.75
N HIS A 306 -7.69 -27.07 14.23
CA HIS A 306 -6.66 -26.97 15.25
C HIS A 306 -5.41 -27.70 14.78
N MET A 307 -4.29 -26.98 14.75
CA MET A 307 -2.97 -27.50 14.39
C MET A 307 -1.99 -27.20 15.53
N PRO A 308 -0.84 -27.89 15.62
CA PRO A 308 0.23 -27.55 16.54
C PRO A 308 0.64 -26.08 16.43
N PRO A 309 1.16 -25.46 17.52
CA PRO A 309 1.75 -24.14 17.40
C PRO A 309 2.88 -24.18 16.37
N ARG A 310 3.04 -23.10 15.61
CA ARG A 310 4.24 -22.96 14.77
C ARG A 310 5.43 -23.00 15.72
N ILE A 311 6.30 -23.98 15.56
CA ILE A 311 7.62 -23.93 16.16
C ILE A 311 8.35 -22.83 15.40
N SER A 312 8.23 -21.59 15.85
CA SER A 312 9.24 -20.59 15.54
C SER A 312 10.54 -21.21 16.02
N SER A 313 11.52 -21.31 15.13
CA SER A 313 12.85 -21.87 15.41
C SER A 313 13.67 -21.04 16.40
N GLY A 314 13.04 -20.20 17.24
CA GLY A 314 13.65 -19.30 18.19
C GLY A 314 13.15 -19.55 19.61
N GLY A 315 14.02 -19.30 20.58
CA GLY A 315 13.71 -19.38 22.01
C GLY A 315 12.54 -18.46 22.45
N PRO A 316 12.27 -18.38 23.77
CA PRO A 316 11.18 -17.55 24.28
C PRO A 316 11.32 -16.10 23.81
N LEU A 317 10.20 -15.51 23.39
CA LEU A 317 10.17 -14.09 23.00
C LEU A 317 10.72 -13.21 24.14
N PRO A 318 11.42 -12.10 23.83
CA PRO A 318 11.89 -11.18 24.85
C PRO A 318 10.73 -10.54 25.63
N VAL A 319 11.02 -10.03 26.82
CA VAL A 319 10.06 -9.27 27.65
C VAL A 319 10.21 -7.79 27.37
N LYS A 320 9.11 -7.12 27.00
CA LYS A 320 9.09 -5.68 26.71
C LYS A 320 8.17 -4.93 27.67
N MET A 321 8.77 -4.02 28.45
CA MET A 321 8.07 -3.20 29.45
C MET A 321 7.53 -1.89 28.84
N PRO A 322 6.45 -1.32 29.40
CA PRO A 322 5.76 -0.12 28.87
C PRO A 322 6.45 1.22 29.19
N TRP A 323 7.76 1.20 29.47
CA TRP A 323 8.60 2.38 29.66
C TRP A 323 9.98 2.15 29.09
N GLY A 324 10.73 3.25 28.90
CA GLY A 324 12.14 3.21 28.57
C GLY A 324 12.92 4.19 29.43
N THR A 325 14.16 3.82 29.76
CA THR A 325 15.18 4.75 30.22
C THR A 325 15.44 5.82 29.15
N GLU A 326 16.03 6.96 29.53
CA GLU A 326 16.49 7.99 28.58
C GLU A 326 17.32 7.39 27.43
N ALA A 327 18.24 6.48 27.75
CA ALA A 327 19.10 5.81 26.77
C ALA A 327 18.29 4.92 25.81
N GLU A 328 17.34 4.13 26.33
CA GLU A 328 16.46 3.29 25.52
C GLU A 328 15.61 4.14 24.58
N ILE A 329 14.95 5.19 25.09
CA ILE A 329 14.12 6.11 24.30
C ILE A 329 14.98 6.80 23.22
N SER A 330 16.17 7.29 23.58
CA SER A 330 17.10 7.92 22.63
C SER A 330 17.62 6.96 21.55
N SER A 331 17.59 5.65 21.81
CA SER A 331 18.05 4.62 20.89
C SER A 331 16.91 3.97 20.08
N ALA A 332 15.66 4.28 20.41
CA ALA A 332 14.49 3.72 19.76
C ALA A 332 14.47 4.09 18.28
N SER A 333 14.22 3.09 17.44
CA SER A 333 14.03 3.25 16.00
C SER A 333 12.59 2.91 15.58
N PHE A 334 11.81 2.35 16.50
CA PHE A 334 10.41 2.02 16.32
C PHE A 334 9.71 2.04 17.68
N TYR A 335 8.43 2.41 17.73
CA TYR A 335 7.63 2.34 18.95
C TYR A 335 6.33 1.56 18.77
N CYS A 336 5.81 1.02 19.86
CA CYS A 336 4.44 0.53 19.95
C CYS A 336 3.74 1.27 21.09
N ALA A 337 2.54 1.78 20.83
CA ALA A 337 1.67 2.32 21.85
C ALA A 337 0.47 1.37 22.05
N VAL A 338 0.08 1.14 23.29
CA VAL A 338 -1.15 0.40 23.62
C VAL A 338 -2.06 1.32 24.42
N GLU A 339 -3.23 1.61 23.87
CA GLU A 339 -4.25 2.44 24.51
C GLU A 339 -5.34 1.56 25.12
N ARG A 340 -5.59 1.76 26.42
CA ARG A 340 -6.60 1.04 27.20
C ARG A 340 -7.35 2.06 28.02
N GLU A 341 -8.65 2.20 27.76
CA GLU A 341 -9.49 3.19 28.46
C GLU A 341 -8.81 4.59 28.41
N ASP A 342 -8.43 5.16 29.55
CA ASP A 342 -7.78 6.47 29.67
C ASP A 342 -6.24 6.39 29.81
N GLN A 343 -5.64 5.21 29.65
CA GLN A 343 -4.21 5.00 29.79
C GLN A 343 -3.55 4.61 28.46
N ARG A 344 -2.35 5.17 28.23
CA ARG A 344 -1.52 4.83 27.09
C ARG A 344 -0.13 4.38 27.54
N TYR A 345 0.22 3.17 27.16
CA TYR A 345 1.52 2.55 27.43
C TYR A 345 2.42 2.67 26.21
N TYR A 346 3.72 2.95 26.40
CA TYR A 346 4.67 3.16 25.32
C TYR A 346 5.84 2.18 25.40
N TYR A 347 6.10 1.48 24.30
CA TYR A 347 7.14 0.47 24.18
C TYR A 347 8.15 0.90 23.11
N TYR A 348 9.42 0.93 23.47
CA TYR A 348 10.49 1.52 22.64
C TYR A 348 11.46 0.47 22.12
N PHE A 349 11.58 0.28 20.81
CA PHE A 349 12.41 -0.77 20.22
C PHE A 349 13.61 -0.18 19.50
N SER A 350 14.81 -0.60 19.88
CA SER A 350 16.03 -0.24 19.15
C SER A 350 16.24 -1.20 17.97
N GLN A 351 16.93 -0.73 16.92
CA GLN A 351 17.24 -1.60 15.78
C GLN A 351 18.11 -2.80 16.18
N GLU A 352 19.02 -2.62 17.13
CA GLU A 352 19.87 -3.69 17.66
C GLU A 352 19.03 -4.74 18.40
N GLU A 353 18.12 -4.29 19.27
CA GLU A 353 17.18 -5.19 19.98
C GLU A 353 16.36 -6.01 18.98
N MET A 354 15.75 -5.36 18.00
CA MET A 354 14.88 -6.05 17.02
C MET A 354 15.66 -7.08 16.18
N ARG A 355 16.93 -6.82 15.85
CA ARG A 355 17.75 -7.74 15.05
C ARG A 355 18.35 -8.89 15.85
N ASN A 356 18.66 -8.66 17.13
CA ASN A 356 19.44 -9.61 17.93
C ASN A 356 18.59 -10.42 18.92
N ARG A 357 17.42 -9.91 19.35
CA ARG A 357 16.57 -10.55 20.36
C ARG A 357 15.30 -11.20 19.80
N TYR A 358 14.97 -10.92 18.54
CA TYR A 358 13.81 -11.52 17.88
C TYR A 358 14.24 -12.40 16.72
N ALA A 359 13.43 -13.43 16.43
CA ALA A 359 13.62 -14.24 15.24
C ALA A 359 13.20 -13.45 14.00
N LEU A 360 14.13 -13.24 13.07
CA LEU A 360 13.83 -12.59 11.80
C LEU A 360 13.12 -13.57 10.86
N SER A 361 12.08 -13.09 10.19
CA SER A 361 11.31 -13.83 9.20
C SER A 361 11.62 -13.33 7.79
N GLU A 362 11.67 -14.26 6.85
CA GLU A 362 11.57 -13.96 5.41
C GLU A 362 10.13 -14.20 4.96
N VAL A 363 9.49 -13.17 4.40
CA VAL A 363 8.09 -13.23 3.95
C VAL A 363 8.00 -12.67 2.54
N ARG A 364 7.24 -13.36 1.69
CA ARG A 364 6.94 -12.96 0.32
C ARG A 364 5.57 -12.28 0.27
N TYR A 365 5.54 -11.07 -0.27
CA TYR A 365 4.33 -10.31 -0.56
C TYR A 365 4.16 -10.17 -2.06
N GLN A 366 2.93 -10.24 -2.55
CA GLN A 366 2.61 -10.05 -3.96
C GLN A 366 1.45 -9.06 -4.07
N TYR A 367 1.62 -8.04 -4.91
CA TYR A 367 0.64 -6.97 -5.07
C TYR A 367 0.75 -6.32 -6.46
N ASP A 368 -0.32 -5.67 -6.88
CA ASP A 368 -0.35 -4.83 -8.07
C ASP A 368 0.13 -3.41 -7.75
N ASP A 369 1.13 -2.93 -8.48
CA ASP A 369 1.64 -1.56 -8.44
C ASP A 369 1.31 -0.89 -9.77
N HIS A 370 0.11 -0.34 -9.89
CA HIS A 370 -0.36 0.34 -11.10
C HIS A 370 -0.29 -0.54 -12.37
N GLN A 371 -0.90 -1.72 -12.33
CA GLN A 371 -0.92 -2.73 -13.41
C GLN A 371 0.40 -3.50 -13.58
N VAL A 372 1.40 -3.24 -12.74
CA VAL A 372 2.64 -4.02 -12.68
C VAL A 372 2.57 -4.96 -11.47
N GLU A 373 2.44 -6.27 -11.75
CA GLU A 373 2.43 -7.28 -10.69
C GLU A 373 3.84 -7.47 -10.10
N LYS A 374 3.99 -7.12 -8.83
CA LYS A 374 5.25 -7.20 -8.08
C LYS A 374 5.21 -8.32 -7.06
N ILE A 375 6.37 -8.94 -6.88
CA ILE A 375 6.68 -9.87 -5.81
C ILE A 375 7.81 -9.24 -5.01
N VAL A 376 7.57 -8.96 -3.72
CA VAL A 376 8.61 -8.44 -2.83
C VAL A 376 8.88 -9.47 -1.73
N ASN A 377 10.11 -9.94 -1.67
CA ASN A 377 10.59 -10.77 -0.58
C ASN A 377 11.20 -9.84 0.46
N CYS A 378 10.72 -9.89 1.69
CA CYS A 378 11.16 -9.02 2.77
C CYS A 378 11.78 -9.85 3.89
N ARG A 379 12.84 -9.32 4.50
CA ARG A 379 13.41 -9.84 5.74
C ARG A 379 13.20 -8.83 6.86
N GLY A 380 12.68 -9.30 7.98
CA GLY A 380 12.31 -8.39 9.06
C GLY A 380 11.70 -9.09 10.26
N LEU A 381 11.04 -8.29 11.08
CA LEU A 381 10.38 -8.75 12.30
C LEU A 381 8.87 -8.78 12.09
N LEU A 382 8.23 -9.91 12.41
CA LEU A 382 6.77 -9.97 12.41
C LEU A 382 6.24 -9.07 13.53
N LEU A 383 5.30 -8.20 13.20
CA LEU A 383 4.68 -7.32 14.19
C LEU A 383 3.88 -8.13 15.23
N SER A 384 3.44 -9.35 14.88
CA SER A 384 2.82 -10.28 15.84
C SER A 384 3.76 -10.61 16.99
N ASP A 385 5.04 -10.85 16.68
CA ASP A 385 6.04 -11.27 17.66
C ASP A 385 6.43 -10.10 18.57
N MET A 386 6.45 -8.88 18.02
CA MET A 386 6.61 -7.66 18.82
C MET A 386 5.44 -7.48 19.78
N MET A 387 4.21 -7.64 19.30
CA MET A 387 3.02 -7.52 20.15
C MET A 387 2.97 -8.58 21.25
N ASP A 388 3.30 -9.82 20.92
CA ASP A 388 3.32 -10.92 21.89
C ASP A 388 4.47 -10.76 22.92
N SER A 389 5.45 -9.91 22.61
CA SER A 389 6.53 -9.56 23.53
C SER A 389 6.15 -8.49 24.56
N LEU A 390 4.98 -7.85 24.43
CA LEU A 390 4.56 -6.77 25.32
C LEU A 390 4.10 -7.29 26.68
N CYS A 391 4.51 -6.60 27.74
CA CYS A 391 4.09 -6.85 29.11
C CYS A 391 3.42 -5.61 29.73
N ASP A 392 2.64 -5.83 30.79
CA ASP A 392 2.19 -4.78 31.68
C ASP A 392 3.32 -4.32 32.61
N GLU A 393 3.02 -3.37 33.49
CA GLU A 393 3.98 -2.81 34.44
C GLU A 393 4.52 -3.82 35.45
N THR A 394 3.83 -4.96 35.65
CA THR A 394 4.26 -6.04 36.54
C THR A 394 5.16 -7.05 35.84
N GLY A 395 5.35 -6.92 34.53
CA GLY A 395 6.13 -7.86 33.71
C GLY A 395 5.31 -9.03 33.19
N LYS A 396 4.00 -9.07 33.44
CA LYS A 396 3.09 -10.09 32.91
C LYS A 396 2.74 -9.78 31.45
N ARG A 397 2.75 -10.80 30.60
CA ARG A 397 2.39 -10.67 29.17
C ARG A 397 1.01 -10.06 29.00
N LEU A 398 0.90 -9.13 28.06
CA LEU A 398 -0.39 -8.56 27.69
C LEU A 398 -1.21 -9.60 26.92
N ALA A 399 -2.39 -9.92 27.44
CA ALA A 399 -3.43 -10.65 26.70
C ALA A 399 -4.30 -9.64 25.94
N LEU A 400 -3.85 -9.24 24.74
CA LEU A 400 -4.61 -8.33 23.88
C LEU A 400 -5.70 -9.11 23.10
N PRO A 401 -6.97 -8.67 23.14
CA PRO A 401 -8.04 -9.31 22.38
C PRO A 401 -7.80 -9.29 20.87
N GLU A 402 -8.15 -10.36 20.16
CA GLU A 402 -7.85 -10.53 18.72
C GLU A 402 -8.62 -9.56 17.81
N ASP A 403 -9.76 -9.03 18.27
CA ASP A 403 -10.60 -8.08 17.56
C ASP A 403 -10.15 -6.63 17.71
N TRP A 404 -9.18 -6.36 18.59
CA TRP A 404 -8.51 -5.07 18.67
C TRP A 404 -7.77 -4.76 17.37
N GLN A 405 -7.43 -3.48 17.22
CA GLN A 405 -6.91 -2.91 16.00
C GLN A 405 -5.53 -2.33 16.21
N ILE A 406 -4.68 -2.48 15.20
CA ILE A 406 -3.38 -1.86 15.10
C ILE A 406 -3.38 -0.88 13.93
N GLN A 407 -2.95 0.35 14.18
CA GLN A 407 -2.79 1.38 13.16
C GLN A 407 -1.32 1.75 13.01
N TYR A 408 -0.90 1.97 11.77
CA TYR A 408 0.47 2.32 11.42
C TYR A 408 0.69 3.84 11.48
N MET A 409 1.78 4.27 12.14
CA MET A 409 2.11 5.68 12.34
C MET A 409 3.25 6.07 11.41
N GLU A 410 2.91 6.63 10.25
CA GLU A 410 3.85 7.17 9.26
C GLU A 410 4.46 8.50 9.73
N GLU A 411 5.71 8.80 9.37
CA GLU A 411 6.45 10.01 9.78
C GLU A 411 5.68 11.30 9.45
N ASP A 412 5.04 11.37 8.28
CA ASP A 412 4.22 12.50 7.83
C ASP A 412 2.75 12.40 8.26
N ALA A 413 2.38 11.27 8.88
CA ALA A 413 1.05 10.91 9.33
C ALA A 413 -0.01 10.99 8.21
N TYR A 414 0.40 10.79 6.96
CA TYR A 414 -0.41 11.03 5.76
C TYR A 414 -1.76 10.31 5.77
N HIS A 415 -1.83 9.14 6.40
CA HIS A 415 -3.05 8.35 6.50
C HIS A 415 -3.61 8.21 7.92
N THR A 416 -3.14 8.99 8.88
CA THR A 416 -3.60 8.86 10.28
C THR A 416 -4.95 9.56 10.53
N ASP A 417 -5.25 10.58 9.72
CA ASP A 417 -6.51 11.33 9.78
C ASP A 417 -7.72 10.53 9.23
N THR A 418 -7.43 9.49 8.45
CA THR A 418 -8.40 8.55 7.88
C THR A 418 -8.19 7.18 8.52
N PRO A 419 -9.24 6.37 8.79
CA PRO A 419 -9.05 5.00 9.26
C PRO A 419 -8.60 4.07 8.11
N THR A 420 -7.49 4.40 7.46
CA THR A 420 -6.74 3.56 6.52
C THR A 420 -5.50 3.02 7.24
N TYR A 421 -4.91 1.93 6.72
CA TYR A 421 -3.76 1.27 7.36
C TYR A 421 -4.05 0.82 8.79
N ILE A 422 -5.16 0.08 8.93
CA ILE A 422 -5.56 -0.56 10.17
C ILE A 422 -5.71 -2.04 9.90
N ASP A 423 -5.13 -2.86 10.76
CA ASP A 423 -5.35 -4.30 10.77
C ASP A 423 -6.04 -4.69 12.08
N ARG A 424 -6.86 -5.75 12.05
CA ARG A 424 -7.18 -6.46 13.30
C ARG A 424 -5.96 -7.24 13.76
N LEU A 425 -5.82 -7.43 15.08
CA LEU A 425 -4.73 -8.24 15.60
C LEU A 425 -4.78 -9.69 15.06
N SER A 426 -5.99 -10.23 14.86
CA SER A 426 -6.19 -11.51 14.18
C SER A 426 -5.62 -11.53 12.76
N ASP A 427 -5.83 -10.46 11.99
CA ASP A 427 -5.40 -10.39 10.58
C ASP A 427 -3.90 -10.16 10.48
N LEU A 428 -3.34 -9.36 11.39
CA LEU A 428 -1.90 -9.12 11.50
C LEU A 428 -1.12 -10.42 11.76
N ARG A 429 -1.68 -11.33 12.54
CA ARG A 429 -1.13 -12.67 12.80
C ARG A 429 -1.42 -13.64 11.64
N GLY A 430 -2.64 -13.56 11.10
CA GLY A 430 -3.14 -14.40 10.02
C GLY A 430 -2.85 -13.87 8.63
N TYR A 431 -3.88 -13.34 7.96
CA TYR A 431 -3.83 -13.00 6.52
C TYR A 431 -2.73 -11.98 6.19
N ASN A 432 -2.79 -10.82 6.84
CA ASN A 432 -1.98 -9.65 6.51
C ASN A 432 -0.52 -9.92 6.85
N ARG A 433 -0.25 -10.73 7.89
CA ARG A 433 1.08 -11.19 8.28
C ARG A 433 2.09 -10.05 8.23
N ALA A 434 1.77 -8.96 8.93
CA ALA A 434 2.49 -7.70 8.79
C ALA A 434 3.93 -7.83 9.31
N LEU A 435 4.89 -7.44 8.49
CA LEU A 435 6.32 -7.53 8.76
C LEU A 435 6.93 -6.14 8.73
N LEU A 436 7.55 -5.74 9.84
CA LEU A 436 8.47 -4.62 9.87
C LEU A 436 9.75 -5.04 9.15
N ALA A 437 9.86 -4.64 7.89
CA ALA A 437 10.96 -5.04 7.02
C ALA A 437 12.22 -4.21 7.30
N PHE A 438 13.37 -4.87 7.27
CA PHE A 438 14.68 -4.24 7.30
C PHE A 438 15.39 -4.32 5.94
N GLU A 439 15.10 -5.39 5.20
CA GLU A 439 15.65 -5.62 3.88
C GLU A 439 14.54 -6.11 2.94
N LYS A 440 14.70 -5.82 1.65
CA LYS A 440 13.80 -6.33 0.61
C LYS A 440 14.55 -6.77 -0.64
N LYS A 441 13.89 -7.64 -1.42
CA LYS A 441 14.25 -8.02 -2.78
C LYS A 441 13.00 -7.98 -3.65
N GLU A 442 12.96 -7.03 -4.57
CA GLU A 442 11.85 -6.80 -5.50
C GLU A 442 12.02 -7.62 -6.77
N CYS A 443 10.96 -8.29 -7.20
CA CYS A 443 10.85 -9.06 -8.42
C CYS A 443 9.51 -8.78 -9.09
N PHE A 444 9.40 -9.13 -10.37
CA PHE A 444 8.23 -8.90 -11.19
C PHE A 444 7.70 -10.24 -11.68
N VAL A 445 6.37 -10.40 -11.70
CA VAL A 445 5.74 -11.62 -12.25
C VAL A 445 6.05 -11.76 -13.73
N ARG A 446 6.09 -10.63 -14.44
CA ARG A 446 6.44 -10.52 -15.86
C ARG A 446 7.55 -9.49 -16.02
N PRO A 447 8.82 -9.86 -15.83
CA PRO A 447 9.92 -8.92 -16.02
C PRO A 447 10.00 -8.49 -17.48
N ASP A 448 10.38 -7.25 -17.69
CA ASP A 448 10.65 -6.66 -18.99
C ASP A 448 11.90 -5.78 -18.91
N ARG A 449 12.22 -5.04 -19.99
CA ARG A 449 13.42 -4.18 -20.04
C ARG A 449 13.40 -2.99 -19.06
N TYR A 450 12.26 -2.69 -18.45
CA TYR A 450 12.07 -1.62 -17.47
C TYR A 450 11.89 -2.18 -16.05
N HIS A 451 11.44 -3.42 -15.95
CA HIS A 451 11.08 -4.12 -14.73
C HIS A 451 12.01 -5.32 -14.54
N GLU A 452 13.27 -5.03 -14.20
CA GLU A 452 14.28 -6.05 -13.96
C GLU A 452 14.24 -6.56 -12.51
N ASN A 453 14.36 -7.88 -12.35
CA ASN A 453 14.37 -8.51 -11.02
C ASN A 453 15.65 -8.14 -10.25
N GLU A 454 15.50 -7.79 -8.97
CA GLU A 454 16.65 -7.60 -8.09
C GLU A 454 17.34 -8.93 -7.79
N GLY A 455 18.66 -8.99 -8.01
CA GLY A 455 19.46 -10.18 -7.75
C GLY A 455 19.75 -10.43 -6.27
N THR A 456 19.73 -9.39 -5.42
CA THR A 456 20.10 -9.48 -4.00
C THR A 456 19.19 -8.63 -3.12
N PHE A 457 19.16 -8.94 -1.82
CA PHE A 457 18.46 -8.12 -0.83
C PHE A 457 19.18 -6.78 -0.63
N ARG A 458 18.41 -5.70 -0.52
CA ARG A 458 18.88 -4.37 -0.15
C ARG A 458 18.26 -3.92 1.17
N SER A 459 19.04 -3.19 1.96
CA SER A 459 18.51 -2.49 3.15
C SER A 459 17.53 -1.40 2.75
N LEU A 460 16.54 -1.16 3.61
CA LEU A 460 15.55 -0.11 3.42
C LEU A 460 16.06 1.22 3.98
N GLU A 461 15.87 2.31 3.21
CA GLU A 461 16.21 3.69 3.64
C GLU A 461 15.28 4.18 4.75
N LEU A 462 14.01 3.78 4.71
CA LEU A 462 12.99 4.12 5.69
C LEU A 462 12.39 2.84 6.28
N PRO A 463 12.09 2.78 7.59
CA PRO A 463 11.33 1.69 8.17
C PRO A 463 10.03 1.52 7.39
N SER A 464 9.73 0.29 6.97
CA SER A 464 8.55 0.00 6.16
C SER A 464 7.87 -1.24 6.69
N VAL A 465 6.55 -1.20 6.77
CA VAL A 465 5.74 -2.38 7.07
C VAL A 465 5.20 -2.94 5.77
N TYR A 466 5.46 -4.22 5.55
CA TYR A 466 4.87 -4.97 4.46
C TYR A 466 3.77 -5.88 5.00
N ARG A 467 2.64 -5.92 4.31
CA ARG A 467 1.51 -6.78 4.64
C ARG A 467 0.90 -7.37 3.38
N ASN A 468 0.27 -8.54 3.51
CA ASN A 468 -0.53 -9.12 2.44
C ASN A 468 -1.73 -8.22 2.21
N ALA A 469 -1.59 -7.44 1.16
CA ALA A 469 -2.65 -6.75 0.50
C ALA A 469 -2.33 -6.85 -0.99
N MET A 470 -3.31 -6.48 -1.78
CA MET A 470 -3.29 -6.81 -3.19
C MET A 470 -3.02 -5.56 -4.05
N SER A 471 -3.02 -4.35 -3.46
CA SER A 471 -2.45 -3.12 -4.05
C SER A 471 -1.16 -2.69 -3.34
N ALA A 472 -0.26 -2.03 -4.07
CA ALA A 472 0.98 -1.50 -3.52
C ALA A 472 0.76 -0.49 -2.39
N ASN A 473 -0.26 0.37 -2.53
CA ASN A 473 -0.57 1.37 -1.52
C ASN A 473 -0.93 0.71 -0.19
N GLU A 474 -1.64 -0.42 -0.18
CA GLU A 474 -1.97 -1.11 1.07
C GLU A 474 -0.86 -2.05 1.54
N ALA A 475 -0.16 -2.71 0.61
CA ALA A 475 0.80 -3.76 0.91
C ALA A 475 2.11 -3.23 1.48
N ALA A 476 2.48 -1.98 1.17
CA ALA A 476 3.73 -1.38 1.63
C ALA A 476 3.49 0.00 2.27
N VAL A 477 3.52 0.04 3.59
CA VAL A 477 3.46 1.28 4.38
C VAL A 477 4.88 1.74 4.64
N LYS A 478 5.24 2.97 4.22
CA LYS A 478 6.63 3.46 4.23
C LYS A 478 6.80 4.56 5.25
N GLY A 479 8.00 4.69 5.80
CA GLY A 479 8.29 5.74 6.79
C GLY A 479 7.56 5.52 8.11
N VAL A 480 7.33 4.26 8.51
CA VAL A 480 6.58 3.93 9.72
C VAL A 480 7.47 4.16 10.96
N MET A 481 7.11 5.11 11.81
CA MET A 481 7.80 5.36 13.08
C MET A 481 7.36 4.40 14.20
N GLY A 482 6.13 3.90 14.11
CA GLY A 482 5.57 3.02 15.11
C GLY A 482 4.17 2.54 14.79
N VAL A 483 3.53 1.93 15.78
CA VAL A 483 2.16 1.42 15.70
C VAL A 483 1.40 1.76 16.98
N ILE A 484 0.09 1.93 16.87
CA ILE A 484 -0.82 2.09 18.00
C ILE A 484 -1.86 0.96 18.00
N ILE A 485 -2.00 0.30 19.15
CA ILE A 485 -2.94 -0.79 19.38
C ILE A 485 -4.06 -0.31 20.30
N ARG A 486 -5.31 -0.55 19.92
CA ARG A 486 -6.51 -0.12 20.65
C ARG A 486 -7.74 -0.93 20.26
N GLU A 487 -8.78 -0.91 21.08
CA GLU A 487 -10.02 -1.65 20.81
C GLU A 487 -10.65 -1.26 19.46
N ARG A 488 -10.72 0.05 19.19
CA ARG A 488 -11.19 0.59 17.90
C ARG A 488 -10.28 1.72 17.47
N ALA A 489 -9.76 1.62 16.26
CA ALA A 489 -9.04 2.70 15.64
C ALA A 489 -9.99 3.85 15.29
N SER A 490 -9.49 5.06 15.49
CA SER A 490 -10.13 6.34 15.19
C SER A 490 -9.17 7.23 14.42
N THR A 491 -9.68 8.33 13.87
CA THR A 491 -8.84 9.41 13.34
C THR A 491 -7.83 9.85 14.40
N LEU A 492 -6.56 9.88 14.02
CA LEU A 492 -5.46 10.44 14.80
C LEU A 492 -4.93 11.65 14.03
N ALA A 493 -5.01 12.83 14.62
CA ALA A 493 -4.39 14.05 14.10
C ALA A 493 -3.22 14.47 15.02
N PRO A 494 -2.15 13.65 15.10
CA PRO A 494 -1.04 13.90 16.01
C PRO A 494 -0.36 15.23 15.68
N LYS A 495 -0.07 16.04 16.72
CA LYS A 495 0.65 17.31 16.54
C LYS A 495 2.11 17.07 16.21
N GLY A 496 2.68 15.98 16.72
CA GLY A 496 4.05 15.58 16.44
C GLY A 496 5.10 16.59 16.95
N TYR A 497 6.16 16.79 16.18
CA TYR A 497 7.22 17.76 16.51
C TYR A 497 7.84 18.39 15.26
N LYS A 498 8.54 19.51 15.45
CA LYS A 498 9.34 20.17 14.41
C LYS A 498 10.80 19.73 14.47
N LEU A 499 11.34 19.27 13.35
CA LEU A 499 12.76 19.00 13.16
C LEU A 499 13.41 20.19 12.46
N ILE A 500 14.39 20.80 13.12
CA ILE A 500 15.09 21.99 12.61
C ILE A 500 16.58 21.67 12.50
N LEU A 501 17.12 21.71 11.29
CA LEU A 501 18.53 21.49 11.01
C LEU A 501 19.16 22.85 10.68
N LEU A 502 20.20 23.22 11.42
CA LEU A 502 20.86 24.53 11.32
C LEU A 502 22.31 24.36 10.88
N ASN A 503 22.81 25.28 10.08
CA ASN A 503 24.22 25.35 9.72
C ASN A 503 25.01 26.01 10.86
N GLU A 504 26.14 25.41 11.26
CA GLU A 504 27.09 25.99 12.22
C GLU A 504 27.83 27.20 11.62
N GLY A 505 27.99 27.25 10.29
CA GLY A 505 28.57 28.38 9.55
C GLY A 505 27.53 29.44 9.14
N ASP A 506 28.03 30.67 8.86
CA ASP A 506 27.30 31.92 8.53
C ASP A 506 25.85 32.00 9.07
N ASP A 507 25.66 32.76 10.15
CA ASP A 507 24.38 33.22 10.75
C ASP A 507 23.43 32.20 11.41
N GLY A 508 23.70 30.90 11.34
CA GLY A 508 22.79 29.89 11.88
C GLY A 508 21.62 29.57 10.95
N SER A 509 21.78 29.82 9.66
CA SER A 509 20.80 29.57 8.61
C SER A 509 20.16 28.17 8.67
N VAL A 510 18.86 28.12 8.38
CA VAL A 510 18.08 26.87 8.37
C VAL A 510 18.45 26.06 7.12
N ILE A 511 19.00 24.87 7.33
CA ILE A 511 19.27 23.89 6.27
C ILE A 511 17.95 23.22 5.85
N LYS A 512 17.17 22.78 6.83
CA LYS A 512 15.88 22.13 6.64
C LYS A 512 15.00 22.32 7.88
N GLU A 513 13.73 22.64 7.66
CA GLU A 513 12.68 22.54 8.66
C GLU A 513 11.63 21.55 8.15
N ALA A 514 11.23 20.60 9.01
CA ALA A 514 10.22 19.60 8.69
C ALA A 514 9.32 19.34 9.89
N ALA A 515 8.03 19.14 9.64
CA ALA A 515 7.08 18.65 10.63
C ALA A 515 7.06 17.12 10.57
N VAL A 516 7.33 16.47 11.71
CA VAL A 516 7.20 15.02 11.90
C VAL A 516 5.94 14.78 12.70
N ARG A 517 4.93 14.19 12.07
CA ARG A 517 3.59 13.99 12.66
C ARG A 517 3.37 12.58 13.17
N GLY A 518 4.18 11.61 12.77
CA GLY A 518 4.02 10.20 13.19
C GLY A 518 4.23 9.90 14.68
N ALA A 519 4.43 10.89 15.54
CA ALA A 519 4.64 10.72 16.97
C ALA A 519 3.41 11.17 17.76
N LEU A 520 2.96 10.35 18.73
CA LEU A 520 1.74 10.59 19.48
C LEU A 520 1.91 11.70 20.53
N ASP A 521 0.87 12.52 20.72
CA ASP A 521 0.85 13.57 21.74
C ASP A 521 1.10 12.99 23.15
N GLY A 522 1.99 13.65 23.92
CA GLY A 522 2.41 13.22 25.25
C GLY A 522 3.45 12.09 25.28
N MET A 523 3.82 11.52 24.13
CA MET A 523 4.88 10.51 24.04
C MET A 523 6.26 11.15 24.25
N ARG A 524 7.16 10.45 24.95
CA ARG A 524 8.61 10.77 24.89
C ARG A 524 9.23 10.11 23.68
N ILE A 525 9.97 10.84 22.86
CA ILE A 525 10.62 10.28 21.66
C ILE A 525 12.09 10.68 21.60
N GLY A 526 12.94 9.73 21.22
CA GLY A 526 14.32 9.96 20.89
C GLY A 526 14.47 10.33 19.43
N VAL A 527 15.05 11.50 19.15
CA VAL A 527 15.35 11.93 17.79
C VAL A 527 16.85 11.99 17.63
N ARG A 528 17.37 11.35 16.58
CA ARG A 528 18.78 11.43 16.20
C ARG A 528 18.95 12.43 15.06
N PRO A 529 20.13 13.08 14.96
CA PRO A 529 20.42 13.95 13.83
C PRO A 529 20.36 13.13 12.53
N PRO A 530 19.52 13.50 11.54
CA PRO A 530 19.49 12.81 10.25
C PRO A 530 20.84 12.81 9.53
N CYS A 531 21.13 11.73 8.82
CA CYS A 531 22.29 11.70 7.92
C CYS A 531 22.02 12.58 6.70
N LEU A 532 22.86 13.61 6.49
CA LEU A 532 22.80 14.48 5.32
C LEU A 532 23.99 14.21 4.41
N ALA A 533 23.75 14.21 3.10
CA ALA A 533 24.80 13.96 2.11
C ALA A 533 25.91 15.02 2.17
N ARG A 534 25.53 16.30 2.24
CA ARG A 534 26.44 17.47 2.19
C ARG A 534 26.84 18.03 3.55
N PHE A 535 26.26 17.52 4.63
CA PHE A 535 26.51 18.05 5.97
C PHE A 535 26.84 16.91 6.94
N GLU A 536 27.61 17.22 7.97
CA GLU A 536 27.84 16.35 9.13
C GLU A 536 27.25 17.00 10.38
N ALA A 537 26.62 16.20 11.23
CA ALA A 537 26.12 16.70 12.50
C ALA A 537 27.30 17.04 13.41
N VAL A 538 27.27 18.22 14.04
CA VAL A 538 28.29 18.65 15.01
C VAL A 538 28.25 17.77 16.26
N ASP A 539 27.04 17.37 16.65
CA ASP A 539 26.78 16.42 17.71
C ASP A 539 25.88 15.30 17.16
N VAL A 540 26.34 14.06 17.33
CA VAL A 540 25.64 12.85 16.90
C VAL A 540 24.71 12.29 17.98
N SER A 541 24.71 12.89 19.18
CA SER A 541 23.87 12.46 20.28
C SER A 541 22.38 12.62 19.94
N GLY A 542 21.60 11.61 20.33
CA GLY A 542 20.15 11.69 20.24
C GLY A 542 19.61 12.64 21.31
N ARG A 543 18.49 13.29 21.02
CA ARG A 543 17.76 14.14 21.97
C ARG A 543 16.42 13.52 22.28
N VAL A 544 16.06 13.45 23.56
CA VAL A 544 14.74 13.03 24.00
C VAL A 544 13.87 14.27 24.20
N LEU A 545 12.64 14.24 23.67
CA LEU A 545 11.65 15.30 23.91
C LEU A 545 10.28 14.71 24.22
N ASN A 546 9.42 15.51 24.83
CA ASN A 546 7.99 15.23 24.95
C ASN A 546 7.28 15.81 23.71
N VAL A 547 6.49 14.99 23.04
CA VAL A 547 5.68 15.36 21.89
C VAL A 547 4.48 16.17 22.33
N GLY A 548 4.17 17.25 21.62
CA GLY A 548 3.07 18.14 21.94
C GLY A 548 3.10 19.44 21.13
N GLU A 549 2.22 20.36 21.50
CA GLU A 549 2.18 21.69 20.90
C GLU A 549 3.52 22.40 21.11
N ASP A 550 4.10 22.94 20.04
CA ASP A 550 5.43 23.58 19.98
C ASP A 550 6.65 22.68 20.23
N ALA A 551 6.48 21.36 20.30
CA ALA A 551 7.60 20.44 20.39
C ALA A 551 8.57 20.62 19.21
N ALA A 552 9.85 20.87 19.49
CA ALA A 552 10.86 21.07 18.46
C ALA A 552 12.24 20.55 18.88
N VAL A 553 12.94 19.95 17.93
CA VAL A 553 14.32 19.49 18.10
C VAL A 553 15.24 20.16 17.09
N ARG A 554 16.40 20.61 17.57
CA ARG A 554 17.39 21.34 16.79
C ARG A 554 18.68 20.56 16.70
N PHE A 555 19.26 20.43 15.52
CA PHE A 555 20.57 19.86 15.32
C PHE A 555 21.45 20.81 14.54
N LEU A 556 22.68 20.99 15.01
CA LEU A 556 23.70 21.79 14.35
C LEU A 556 24.49 20.91 13.39
N TYR A 557 24.78 21.43 12.22
CA TYR A 557 25.49 20.74 11.15
C TYR A 557 26.60 21.60 10.58
N ARG A 558 27.70 20.97 10.21
CA ARG A 558 28.79 21.58 9.45
C ARG A 558 28.71 21.10 8.00
N GLU A 559 28.87 22.01 7.05
CA GLU A 559 28.94 21.63 5.63
C GLU A 559 30.26 20.92 5.33
N LYS A 560 30.18 19.78 4.65
CA LYS A 560 31.33 19.03 4.14
C LYS A 560 31.88 19.72 2.90
N GLY A 561 33.19 19.59 2.67
CA GLY A 561 33.79 19.99 1.39
C GLY A 561 33.12 19.27 0.23
N PHE A 562 32.55 20.01 -0.73
CA PHE A 562 31.70 19.46 -1.78
C PHE A 562 32.54 18.92 -2.94
N VAL A 563 33.49 19.72 -3.43
CA VAL A 563 34.43 19.36 -4.51
C VAL A 563 35.69 20.21 -4.41
N ASP A 564 36.82 19.69 -4.85
CA ASP A 564 38.04 20.49 -4.97
C ASP A 564 38.17 21.09 -6.37
N VAL A 565 38.78 22.27 -6.47
CA VAL A 565 39.15 22.89 -7.75
C VAL A 565 40.62 23.25 -7.71
N SER A 566 41.36 22.74 -8.68
CA SER A 566 42.78 23.00 -8.87
C SER A 566 42.97 23.87 -10.10
N ALA A 567 43.35 25.13 -9.89
CA ALA A 567 43.64 26.08 -10.96
C ALA A 567 44.99 26.76 -10.69
N GLN A 568 45.82 26.91 -11.73
CA GLN A 568 47.14 27.54 -11.63
C GLN A 568 48.04 26.95 -10.52
N GLY A 569 47.93 25.64 -10.27
CA GLY A 569 48.68 24.93 -9.23
C GLY A 569 48.17 25.11 -7.79
N ILE A 570 47.07 25.82 -7.58
CA ILE A 570 46.44 26.00 -6.27
C ILE A 570 45.17 25.14 -6.19
N ARG A 571 45.11 24.24 -5.21
CA ARG A 571 43.91 23.45 -4.89
C ARG A 571 43.07 24.15 -3.83
N ARG A 572 41.77 24.29 -4.08
CA ARG A 572 40.80 24.90 -3.15
C ARG A 572 39.61 23.97 -2.97
N THR A 573 39.19 23.76 -1.72
CA THR A 573 37.95 23.05 -1.42
C THR A 573 36.76 24.01 -1.54
N VAL A 574 35.77 23.62 -2.33
CA VAL A 574 34.56 24.39 -2.59
C VAL A 574 33.41 23.85 -1.74
N TYR A 575 32.65 24.77 -1.17
CA TYR A 575 31.47 24.49 -0.36
C TYR A 575 30.23 24.96 -1.12
N ALA A 576 29.24 24.09 -1.28
CA ALA A 576 28.06 24.36 -2.11
C ALA A 576 27.15 25.46 -1.54
N SER A 577 27.18 25.73 -0.23
CA SER A 577 26.45 26.84 0.38
C SER A 577 26.99 28.22 0.01
N LYS A 578 28.27 28.32 -0.35
CA LYS A 578 28.93 29.60 -0.67
C LYS A 578 28.70 30.07 -2.11
N LEU A 579 27.99 29.28 -2.91
CA LEU A 579 27.73 29.56 -4.32
C LEU A 579 26.24 29.87 -4.56
N LYS A 580 25.97 30.82 -5.46
CA LYS A 580 24.61 31.17 -5.90
C LYS A 580 24.11 30.07 -6.84
N ARG A 581 23.02 29.40 -6.46
CA ARG A 581 22.49 28.19 -7.11
C ARG A 581 21.56 28.51 -8.28
N TYR A 582 21.54 27.62 -9.27
CA TYR A 582 20.55 27.60 -10.36
C TYR A 582 19.68 26.35 -10.26
N ARG A 583 18.43 26.47 -10.69
CA ARG A 583 17.53 25.34 -10.90
C ARG A 583 17.35 25.17 -12.40
N THR A 584 17.60 23.96 -12.90
CA THR A 584 17.38 23.61 -14.29
C THR A 584 16.61 22.31 -14.41
N VAL A 585 15.87 22.15 -15.50
CA VAL A 585 15.13 20.94 -15.84
C VAL A 585 15.79 20.39 -17.09
N ILE A 586 16.26 19.15 -17.06
CA ILE A 586 16.95 18.56 -18.22
C ILE A 586 16.27 17.21 -18.50
N PRO A 587 15.57 17.05 -19.65
CA PRO A 587 15.16 18.07 -20.63
C PRO A 587 14.11 19.07 -20.09
N GLU A 588 14.00 20.28 -20.63
CA GLU A 588 13.15 21.36 -20.09
C GLU A 588 11.65 21.13 -20.30
N SER A 589 11.27 20.43 -21.37
CA SER A 589 9.86 20.12 -21.66
C SER A 589 9.68 18.87 -22.51
N LEU A 590 8.45 18.33 -22.51
CA LEU A 590 8.09 17.26 -23.44
C LEU A 590 8.20 17.70 -24.90
N GLY A 591 7.77 18.94 -25.22
CA GLY A 591 7.84 19.46 -26.58
C GLY A 591 9.28 19.57 -27.10
N GLU A 592 10.23 19.83 -26.20
CA GLU A 592 11.67 19.78 -26.52
C GLU A 592 12.09 18.34 -26.86
N VAL A 593 11.72 17.34 -26.04
CA VAL A 593 12.04 15.93 -26.33
C VAL A 593 11.39 15.45 -27.63
N GLU A 594 10.16 15.87 -27.91
CA GLU A 594 9.47 15.56 -29.17
C GLU A 594 10.15 16.20 -30.39
N SER A 595 10.68 17.42 -30.24
CA SER A 595 11.43 18.09 -31.32
C SER A 595 12.72 17.36 -31.69
N LEU A 596 13.37 16.71 -30.71
CA LEU A 596 14.60 15.92 -30.90
C LEU A 596 14.39 14.60 -31.64
N VAL A 597 13.13 14.14 -31.76
CA VAL A 597 12.80 13.00 -32.61
C VAL A 597 13.07 13.34 -34.08
N LEU A 598 12.81 14.59 -34.48
CA LEU A 598 12.99 15.05 -35.86
C LEU A 598 14.46 15.09 -36.28
N SER A 599 15.40 15.30 -35.34
CA SER A 599 16.84 15.30 -35.60
C SER A 599 17.50 13.92 -35.46
N GLY A 600 16.73 12.89 -35.10
CA GLY A 600 17.22 11.54 -34.78
C GLY A 600 17.96 11.46 -33.44
N ASP A 601 17.86 12.51 -32.62
CA ASP A 601 18.50 12.61 -31.31
C ASP A 601 17.69 11.90 -30.22
N ALA A 602 16.37 11.79 -30.39
CA ALA A 602 15.47 10.95 -29.60
C ALA A 602 14.72 9.95 -30.50
N LEU A 603 14.13 8.90 -29.92
CA LEU A 603 13.33 7.91 -30.66
C LEU A 603 11.97 7.68 -29.98
N ILE A 604 10.90 7.64 -30.80
CA ILE A 604 9.59 7.18 -30.34
C ILE A 604 9.48 5.67 -30.59
N LEU A 605 9.05 4.93 -29.57
CA LEU A 605 8.86 3.49 -29.66
C LEU A 605 7.37 3.18 -29.80
N TYR A 606 7.02 2.43 -30.84
CA TYR A 606 5.66 1.93 -31.13
C TYR A 606 5.62 0.40 -31.05
N ASP A 607 4.43 -0.18 -30.96
CA ASP A 607 4.25 -1.62 -30.73
C ASP A 607 4.95 -2.50 -31.78
N ASP A 608 5.13 -1.96 -32.99
CA ASP A 608 5.74 -2.63 -34.14
C ASP A 608 7.25 -2.39 -34.28
N SER A 609 7.91 -1.84 -33.24
CA SER A 609 9.34 -1.49 -33.29
C SER A 609 10.24 -2.71 -33.02
N ASP A 610 10.36 -3.61 -33.99
CA ASP A 610 11.20 -4.82 -33.89
C ASP A 610 12.71 -4.54 -33.98
N VAL A 611 13.10 -3.32 -34.36
CA VAL A 611 14.50 -2.88 -34.43
C VAL A 611 14.65 -1.60 -33.59
N ILE A 612 15.37 -1.70 -32.47
CA ILE A 612 15.73 -0.52 -31.68
C ILE A 612 16.81 0.24 -32.45
N GLY A 613 16.39 1.23 -33.26
CA GLY A 613 17.31 2.30 -33.63
C GLY A 613 17.87 2.91 -32.35
N ARG A 614 19.19 3.08 -32.26
CA ARG A 614 19.78 3.80 -31.13
C ARG A 614 19.70 5.29 -31.45
N PRO A 615 18.81 6.07 -30.79
CA PRO A 615 18.84 7.51 -30.94
C PRO A 615 20.20 8.04 -30.46
N LYS A 616 20.65 9.17 -31.01
CA LYS A 616 21.98 9.69 -30.69
C LYS A 616 22.13 10.03 -29.19
N ARG A 617 21.05 10.40 -28.50
CA ARG A 617 21.05 10.81 -27.08
C ARG A 617 20.49 9.77 -26.10
N ASN A 618 20.27 8.53 -26.51
CA ASN A 618 19.59 7.52 -25.69
C ASN A 618 18.23 7.99 -25.08
N LEU A 619 17.59 8.99 -25.70
CA LEU A 619 16.30 9.52 -25.27
C LEU A 619 15.17 8.76 -25.97
N PHE A 620 14.25 8.21 -25.18
CA PHE A 620 13.13 7.42 -25.69
C PHE A 620 11.79 7.98 -25.23
N ILE A 621 10.84 8.04 -26.15
CA ILE A 621 9.42 8.27 -25.86
C ILE A 621 8.70 6.94 -26.12
N ASP A 622 8.37 6.19 -25.08
CA ASP A 622 7.72 4.88 -25.24
C ASP A 622 6.20 5.01 -25.34
N LYS A 623 5.64 4.65 -26.51
CA LYS A 623 4.19 4.62 -26.80
C LYS A 623 3.61 3.21 -26.92
N ARG A 624 4.39 2.17 -26.57
CA ARG A 624 3.98 0.76 -26.70
C ARG A 624 2.95 0.35 -25.64
N GLY A 625 1.93 -0.43 -26.03
CA GLY A 625 0.90 -0.97 -25.15
C GLY A 625 -0.14 0.04 -24.65
N ILE A 626 -0.19 1.24 -25.24
CA ILE A 626 -1.08 2.32 -24.82
C ILE A 626 -2.35 2.29 -25.67
N ALA A 627 -3.51 2.05 -25.03
CA ALA A 627 -4.80 2.17 -25.73
C ALA A 627 -5.06 3.63 -26.13
N ASP A 628 -5.68 3.89 -27.28
CA ASP A 628 -5.93 5.22 -27.89
C ASP A 628 -6.62 6.29 -26.99
N LYS A 629 -7.01 5.94 -25.76
CA LYS A 629 -7.67 6.83 -24.79
C LYS A 629 -6.98 6.92 -23.44
N THR A 630 -5.92 6.16 -23.20
CA THR A 630 -4.99 6.44 -22.11
C THR A 630 -3.97 7.43 -22.65
N THR A 631 -3.90 8.62 -22.07
CA THR A 631 -2.82 9.56 -22.39
C THR A 631 -1.47 8.85 -22.29
N PRO A 632 -0.44 9.19 -23.08
CA PRO A 632 0.90 8.58 -23.09
C PRO A 632 1.70 8.62 -21.75
N PHE A 633 1.00 8.85 -20.64
CA PHE A 633 1.40 9.70 -19.52
C PHE A 633 0.94 9.11 -18.19
N GLY A 634 0.75 7.79 -18.15
CA GLY A 634 0.65 7.02 -16.90
C GLY A 634 2.02 6.81 -16.26
N TYR A 635 2.01 6.42 -14.98
CA TYR A 635 3.19 5.97 -14.22
C TYR A 635 4.05 5.02 -15.07
N GLY A 636 5.28 5.43 -15.45
CA GLY A 636 6.27 4.51 -15.99
C GLY A 636 7.23 5.03 -17.07
N ASN A 637 6.83 5.96 -17.95
CA ASN A 637 7.47 5.99 -19.28
C ASN A 637 8.36 7.20 -19.63
N LEU A 638 8.38 8.28 -18.84
CA LEU A 638 9.38 9.36 -18.97
C LEU A 638 9.70 9.93 -17.57
N VAL A 639 10.92 9.71 -17.08
CA VAL A 639 11.40 10.31 -15.82
C VAL A 639 12.18 11.57 -16.17
N MET A 640 11.58 12.74 -15.91
CA MET A 640 12.32 14.01 -15.99
C MET A 640 13.08 14.24 -14.69
N TYR A 641 14.38 14.50 -14.81
CA TYR A 641 15.21 14.94 -13.70
C TYR A 641 15.25 16.46 -13.65
N ARG A 642 14.99 17.01 -12.46
CA ARG A 642 15.23 18.43 -12.20
C ARG A 642 16.47 18.56 -11.36
N TYR A 643 17.51 19.10 -11.97
CA TYR A 643 18.79 19.26 -11.32
C TYR A 643 18.88 20.65 -10.67
N GLU A 644 19.50 20.68 -9.51
CA GLU A 644 19.90 21.91 -8.84
C GLU A 644 21.41 21.91 -8.70
N GLY A 645 22.02 23.03 -9.08
CA GLY A 645 23.45 23.09 -9.33
C GLY A 645 23.84 24.34 -10.11
N TRP A 646 24.84 24.17 -10.96
CA TRP A 646 25.44 25.24 -11.75
C TRP A 646 25.85 24.72 -13.11
N TYR A 647 25.71 25.54 -14.15
CA TYR A 647 26.51 25.32 -15.36
C TYR A 647 27.99 25.39 -14.97
N LEU A 648 28.82 24.52 -15.54
CA LEU A 648 30.23 24.42 -15.14
C LEU A 648 30.97 25.74 -15.36
N GLU A 649 30.65 26.46 -16.44
CA GLU A 649 31.18 27.80 -16.69
C GLU A 649 30.84 28.78 -15.56
N ASP A 650 29.55 28.86 -15.17
CA ASP A 650 29.10 29.71 -14.08
C ASP A 650 29.70 29.30 -12.72
N PHE A 651 29.86 28.00 -12.49
CA PHE A 651 30.50 27.44 -11.30
C PHE A 651 31.94 27.96 -11.17
N LEU A 652 32.74 27.82 -12.23
CA LEU A 652 34.13 28.28 -12.25
C LEU A 652 34.24 29.81 -12.20
N LYS A 653 33.33 30.52 -12.88
CA LYS A 653 33.25 31.98 -12.85
C LYS A 653 32.97 32.53 -11.45
N GLN A 654 32.09 31.89 -10.68
CA GLN A 654 31.82 32.27 -9.29
C GLN A 654 33.05 32.08 -8.38
N LEU A 655 33.99 31.21 -8.76
CA LEU A 655 35.26 31.02 -8.07
C LEU A 655 36.36 31.98 -8.55
N GLY A 656 36.05 32.86 -9.51
CA GLY A 656 37.01 33.79 -10.13
C GLY A 656 38.02 33.09 -11.04
N ILE A 657 37.66 31.94 -11.60
CA ILE A 657 38.55 31.13 -12.44
C ILE A 657 38.16 31.31 -13.91
N THR A 658 39.08 31.88 -14.69
CA THR A 658 39.03 31.82 -16.15
C THR A 658 39.78 30.59 -16.62
N TYR A 659 39.28 29.89 -17.63
CA TYR A 659 39.84 28.61 -18.05
C TYR A 659 39.85 28.44 -19.55
N ILE A 660 40.80 27.64 -20.04
CA ILE A 660 40.86 27.19 -21.43
C ILE A 660 40.47 25.72 -21.49
N GLU A 661 40.84 24.94 -20.47
CA GLU A 661 40.52 23.51 -20.38
C GLU A 661 40.09 23.10 -18.97
N CYS A 662 39.18 22.13 -18.89
CA CYS A 662 38.75 21.55 -17.61
C CYS A 662 38.75 20.02 -17.69
N THR A 663 39.29 19.39 -16.64
CA THR A 663 39.27 17.93 -16.44
C THR A 663 38.56 17.62 -15.14
N ALA A 664 37.49 16.82 -15.19
CA ALA A 664 36.85 16.28 -14.00
C ALA A 664 37.57 15.01 -13.54
N VAL A 665 37.74 14.86 -12.23
CA VAL A 665 38.36 13.70 -11.59
C VAL A 665 37.40 13.14 -10.56
N ASP A 666 37.10 11.85 -10.62
CA ASP A 666 36.25 11.18 -9.63
C ASP A 666 37.04 10.77 -8.37
N LYS A 667 36.34 10.19 -7.39
CA LYS A 667 36.97 9.70 -6.15
C LYS A 667 37.99 8.57 -6.37
N ALA A 668 37.87 7.80 -7.46
CA ALA A 668 38.81 6.73 -7.82
C ALA A 668 40.03 7.24 -8.60
N GLY A 669 40.05 8.53 -8.98
CA GLY A 669 41.11 9.16 -9.75
C GLY A 669 40.91 9.07 -11.26
N ILE A 670 39.74 8.60 -11.74
CA ILE A 670 39.40 8.55 -13.17
C ILE A 670 39.23 9.98 -13.67
N LYS A 671 39.88 10.29 -14.79
CA LYS A 671 39.89 11.63 -15.38
C LYS A 671 39.07 11.68 -16.66
N VAL A 672 38.20 12.68 -16.78
CA VAL A 672 37.46 12.99 -18.00
C VAL A 672 37.77 14.42 -18.40
N ARG A 673 38.41 14.58 -19.57
CA ARG A 673 38.64 15.90 -20.17
C ARG A 673 37.34 16.37 -20.83
N LEU A 674 36.94 17.61 -20.54
CA LEU A 674 35.67 18.18 -20.99
C LEU A 674 35.93 19.01 -22.24
N SER A 675 35.37 18.58 -23.37
CA SER A 675 35.55 19.23 -24.68
C SER A 675 34.72 20.50 -24.83
N GLU A 676 33.51 20.53 -24.26
CA GLU A 676 32.63 21.70 -24.22
C GLU A 676 32.05 21.86 -22.82
N THR A 677 32.53 22.88 -22.11
CA THR A 677 32.16 23.12 -20.71
C THR A 677 30.80 23.82 -20.55
N GLY A 678 30.32 24.50 -21.60
CA GLY A 678 28.97 25.08 -21.64
C GLY A 678 27.86 24.02 -21.57
N ASP A 679 28.15 22.80 -22.01
CA ASP A 679 27.22 21.67 -22.00
C ASP A 679 27.32 20.83 -20.72
N CYS A 680 28.04 21.30 -19.71
CA CYS A 680 28.23 20.58 -18.46
C CYS A 680 27.47 21.26 -17.31
N PHE A 681 26.71 20.48 -16.55
CA PHE A 681 26.01 20.90 -15.35
C PHE A 681 26.56 20.16 -14.12
N VAL A 682 27.03 20.94 -13.15
CA VAL A 682 27.52 20.47 -11.84
C VAL A 682 26.33 20.39 -10.89
N ALA A 683 25.69 19.23 -10.81
CA ALA A 683 24.52 19.01 -9.97
C ALA A 683 24.92 18.65 -8.53
N PHE A 684 24.29 19.30 -7.53
CA PHE A 684 24.38 18.88 -6.13
C PHE A 684 23.11 18.17 -5.63
N ARG A 685 22.00 18.30 -6.36
CA ARG A 685 20.73 17.64 -6.06
C ARG A 685 19.97 17.38 -7.36
N HIS A 686 19.15 16.33 -7.36
CA HIS A 686 18.07 16.21 -8.32
C HIS A 686 16.74 15.88 -7.64
N SER A 687 15.64 16.11 -8.35
CA SER A 687 14.33 15.55 -8.02
C SER A 687 13.73 14.86 -9.24
N GLU A 688 13.02 13.75 -9.01
CA GLU A 688 12.38 12.94 -10.05
C GLU A 688 10.84 13.02 -9.95
N SER A 689 10.16 13.05 -11.10
CA SER A 689 8.69 13.02 -11.22
C SER A 689 8.23 11.67 -11.77
N LYS A 690 7.21 11.08 -11.15
CA LYS A 690 6.49 9.94 -11.74
C LYS A 690 5.44 10.48 -12.71
N GLY A 691 5.80 10.62 -13.99
CA GLY A 691 4.89 11.03 -15.05
C GLY A 691 5.02 12.51 -15.48
N VAL A 692 4.63 12.71 -16.73
CA VAL A 692 4.50 13.95 -17.53
C VAL A 692 3.08 13.89 -18.09
N PRO A 693 2.31 14.98 -18.31
CA PRO A 693 2.69 16.39 -18.38
C PRO A 693 2.44 17.19 -17.10
N TYR A 694 1.81 16.59 -16.10
CA TYR A 694 1.49 17.30 -14.87
C TYR A 694 2.69 17.27 -13.94
N ASN A 695 3.23 18.46 -13.74
CA ASN A 695 4.20 18.85 -12.72
C ASN A 695 3.87 18.17 -11.37
N THR A 696 4.36 16.94 -11.13
CA THR A 696 4.22 16.28 -9.81
C THR A 696 4.66 17.31 -8.79
N ALA A 697 3.78 17.66 -7.85
CA ALA A 697 4.04 18.74 -6.92
C ALA A 697 5.40 18.51 -6.23
N VAL A 698 6.17 19.58 -6.01
CA VAL A 698 7.59 19.48 -5.58
C VAL A 698 7.78 18.55 -4.38
N TYR A 699 6.83 18.56 -3.45
CA TYR A 699 6.87 17.75 -2.24
C TYR A 699 6.56 16.25 -2.46
N LYS A 700 5.94 15.85 -3.59
CA LYS A 700 5.75 14.43 -3.99
C LYS A 700 6.92 13.85 -4.78
N ARG A 701 7.90 14.68 -5.13
CA ARG A 701 9.10 14.22 -5.85
C ARG A 701 10.06 13.57 -4.89
N ARG A 702 10.66 12.46 -5.32
CA ARG A 702 11.83 11.96 -4.62
C ARG A 702 12.98 12.90 -4.94
N ALA A 703 13.54 13.53 -3.91
CA ALA A 703 14.71 14.36 -4.03
C ALA A 703 15.93 13.58 -3.55
N THR A 704 17.01 13.63 -4.32
CA THR A 704 18.29 13.03 -3.97
C THR A 704 19.34 14.12 -3.91
N GLU A 705 19.91 14.35 -2.73
CA GLU A 705 21.09 15.19 -2.57
C GLU A 705 22.36 14.36 -2.71
N TYR A 706 23.38 14.92 -3.35
CA TYR A 706 24.65 14.26 -3.56
C TYR A 706 25.71 14.75 -2.58
N ALA A 707 26.53 13.83 -2.07
CA ALA A 707 27.64 14.17 -1.19
C ALA A 707 28.78 14.87 -1.97
N ARG A 708 28.93 14.53 -3.25
CA ARG A 708 29.83 15.14 -4.23
C ARG A 708 29.05 15.45 -5.50
N PRO A 709 29.50 16.41 -6.32
CA PRO A 709 28.75 16.76 -7.51
C PRO A 709 28.63 15.58 -8.49
N ARG A 710 27.48 15.54 -9.14
CA ARG A 710 27.29 14.77 -10.37
C ARG A 710 27.48 15.70 -11.55
N LEU A 711 28.40 15.36 -12.44
CA LEU A 711 28.56 16.07 -13.70
C LEU A 711 27.56 15.50 -14.70
N VAL A 712 26.64 16.34 -15.14
CA VAL A 712 25.54 15.99 -16.03
C VAL A 712 25.75 16.72 -17.34
N SER A 713 25.54 16.04 -18.45
CA SER A 713 25.47 16.66 -19.76
C SER A 713 24.16 17.44 -19.84
N VAL A 714 24.24 18.75 -20.06
CA VAL A 714 23.08 19.60 -20.37
C VAL A 714 22.47 19.16 -21.70
N TYR A 715 23.32 18.69 -22.62
CA TYR A 715 22.89 18.26 -23.93
C TYR A 715 21.84 17.16 -23.80
N ASP A 716 22.03 16.07 -23.06
CA ASP A 716 21.12 14.92 -23.02
C ASP A 716 20.63 14.48 -21.63
N GLY A 717 21.14 15.09 -20.55
CA GLY A 717 20.84 14.72 -19.18
C GLY A 717 21.62 13.50 -18.68
N ASP A 718 22.51 12.93 -19.50
CA ASP A 718 23.32 11.79 -19.12
C ASP A 718 24.37 12.18 -18.07
N THR A 719 24.69 11.23 -17.21
CA THR A 719 25.73 11.42 -16.21
C THR A 719 27.10 11.22 -16.85
N ILE A 720 27.82 12.33 -17.09
CA ILE A 720 29.21 12.32 -17.56
C ILE A 720 30.11 11.68 -16.49
N MET A 721 29.92 12.08 -15.23
CA MET A 721 30.70 11.57 -14.11
C MET A 721 29.90 11.64 -12.80
N LYS A 722 29.93 10.55 -12.02
CA LYS A 722 29.41 10.51 -10.65
C LYS A 722 30.53 10.85 -9.67
N ASP A 723 30.16 11.43 -8.53
CA ASP A 723 31.05 11.65 -7.40
C ASP A 723 32.35 12.39 -7.76
N VAL A 724 32.23 13.50 -8.50
CA VAL A 724 33.37 14.32 -8.89
C VAL A 724 34.10 14.80 -7.64
N ALA A 725 35.36 14.42 -7.52
CA ALA A 725 36.21 14.78 -6.40
C ALA A 725 36.96 16.08 -6.65
N GLU A 726 37.39 16.33 -7.89
CA GLU A 726 38.20 17.48 -8.26
C GLU A 726 37.92 17.95 -9.69
N PHE A 727 37.94 19.26 -9.91
CA PHE A 727 38.08 19.86 -11.24
C PHE A 727 39.48 20.44 -11.39
N ILE A 728 40.25 19.93 -12.36
CA ILE A 728 41.57 20.46 -12.73
C ILE A 728 41.38 21.40 -13.91
N VAL A 729 41.79 22.64 -13.73
CA VAL A 729 41.51 23.73 -14.65
C VAL A 729 42.83 24.33 -15.14
N GLY A 730 42.99 24.35 -16.46
CA GLY A 730 44.18 24.78 -17.19
C GLY A 730 44.00 26.11 -17.91
#